data_AF-I2H1L3-F1
#
_entry.id   AF-I2H1L3-F1
#
_cell.length_a   1.000
_cell.length_b   1.000
_cell.length_c   1.000
_cell.angle_alpha   90.00
_cell.angle_beta   90.00
_cell.angle_gamma   90.00
#
_symmetry.space_group_name_H-M   'P 1'
#
loop_
_entity.id
_entity.type
_entity.pdbx_description
1 polymer ?
#
loop_
_entity_poly.entity_id
_entity_poly.type
_entity_poly.pdbx_seq_one_letter_code
_entity_poly.pdbx_strand_id
1 'polypeptide(L)'
;MKRIGSSKLPQINISKTSTSVGSNFSTTASSSSASSYSIPSSGSTTPSSVSPSNAQAISFAKKRVDYTQKVQYSTNGIGSMGTRSTVIQLLNNITTKREAEQYLKYFTSVSQQQFAVIKVGGAIISDKLQELASCLAFLYHVGLYPIVLHGTGPQVNEKLESQGVEPDYIDGIRITDDKTMAVVRQCFLEQNLKLVTALEKLGVRARPITSGVFTADYLDKEKYNLVGNICSVSKDPIEASIKAGALPILTSLAETTSGQMLNVNADVAAGELARVFEPLKIVYLNEKGGIINGETGNKVSMINLDEEYEDLMKQSWVKYGTKLKIKEIKELLDYLPRSSSVAIIDVDDLQKELFTDSGAGTMIRRGYKLSKRTSLKEFPTEALRDALQRDSDISSGKISAASYLTKLGNTEFTSYADEPMDGLAIVTKAEPVPKLDKFLCSQTAWLNNVSDNIFTSINRDFPSLQWTVDEKDENIAWHFAKSQGSYLKNGKVLFWYGINDLDTISKIINEFTASFLSGHSNNTSNSSNVFVSGQSKKTYSTVSSPKPNGTKTSTSKIALIGARGYTGKNLINLINSHPYLELSHVSSRQLAGQKVEDYTKSEVIHENLQIEDIKALEKEGKVDFWIMALPNKVSEPFIEAIESVNGNSKIIDLSADHRFVPETEWAYGLPELNDREKIAKAKKIANPGCYATGSQLAIAPIKEYLTSEPTVFGVSGYSGAGTKPSPKNDPKFLNNNLIPYTLTNHIHEREISTRIGTRVGFTPHVGQWFQGITLTVSMPIKKGSLTSEEAEKVYEDFYKGEKLVHIQSDIPLVRDIMGTHGVVIGGFKVNDEQDRLVVVATIDNLLKGAATQCVQNMNLAMGYGEYDGIPDEKIVSK
;
A
#
# COMPACT_ATOMS: atom_id res chain seq x y z
N MET A 1 -1.53 -50.88 41.95
CA MET A 1 -2.15 -51.06 43.28
C MET A 1 -2.74 -49.73 43.77
N LYS A 2 -3.52 -49.72 44.86
CA LYS A 2 -4.36 -48.60 45.39
C LYS A 2 -3.59 -47.25 45.50
N ARG A 3 -4.10 -46.06 45.14
CA ARG A 3 -5.31 -45.27 45.56
C ARG A 3 -5.14 -44.52 46.90
N ILE A 4 -5.42 -43.20 46.90
CA ILE A 4 -5.66 -42.18 47.96
C ILE A 4 -4.99 -40.85 47.49
N GLY A 5 -5.55 -39.64 47.61
CA GLY A 5 -6.84 -39.14 48.12
C GLY A 5 -6.95 -37.62 47.89
N SER A 6 -8.15 -37.01 47.98
CA SER A 6 -8.38 -35.60 47.58
C SER A 6 -9.31 -34.82 48.52
N SER A 7 -9.07 -33.51 48.68
CA SER A 7 -9.95 -32.50 49.30
C SER A 7 -9.48 -31.09 48.87
N LYS A 8 -10.22 -30.38 48.00
CA LYS A 8 -11.39 -29.51 48.24
C LYS A 8 -11.08 -28.15 48.91
N LEU A 9 -11.33 -27.07 48.16
CA LEU A 9 -11.56 -25.69 48.61
C LEU A 9 -12.98 -25.25 48.15
N PRO A 10 -13.63 -24.24 48.79
CA PRO A 10 -15.07 -24.03 48.68
C PRO A 10 -15.52 -23.05 47.57
N GLN A 11 -16.75 -23.23 47.10
CA GLN A 11 -17.51 -22.22 46.34
C GLN A 11 -18.36 -21.35 47.26
N ILE A 12 -18.57 -20.08 46.88
CA ILE A 12 -19.69 -19.26 47.36
C ILE A 12 -20.41 -18.65 46.15
N ASN A 13 -21.71 -18.92 46.04
CA ASN A 13 -22.62 -18.28 45.09
C ASN A 13 -23.17 -16.97 45.66
N ILE A 14 -23.39 -15.96 44.82
CA ILE A 14 -24.38 -14.90 45.10
C ILE A 14 -25.28 -14.73 43.86
N SER A 15 -26.58 -14.55 44.13
CA SER A 15 -27.68 -14.71 43.18
C SER A 15 -28.15 -13.39 42.56
N LYS A 16 -28.85 -13.51 41.43
CA LYS A 16 -29.69 -12.44 40.87
C LYS A 16 -30.92 -12.20 41.76
N THR A 17 -31.26 -10.95 42.01
CA THR A 17 -32.65 -10.51 42.24
C THR A 17 -32.88 -9.16 41.59
N SER A 18 -34.06 -8.99 41.01
CA SER A 18 -34.51 -7.79 40.32
C SER A 18 -35.61 -7.10 41.12
N THR A 19 -35.56 -5.79 41.26
CA THR A 19 -36.73 -4.99 41.64
C THR A 19 -36.68 -3.62 40.98
N SER A 20 -37.81 -3.19 40.46
CA SER A 20 -37.99 -1.97 39.67
C SER A 20 -38.76 -0.91 40.46
N VAL A 21 -38.25 0.32 40.51
CA VAL A 21 -39.06 1.54 40.62
C VAL A 21 -38.37 2.62 39.78
N GLY A 22 -39.11 3.25 38.87
CA GLY A 22 -38.60 4.38 38.07
C GLY A 22 -39.23 5.70 38.49
N SER A 23 -38.69 6.81 37.99
CA SER A 23 -39.43 8.06 37.82
C SER A 23 -38.77 8.94 36.76
N ASN A 24 -39.61 9.58 35.93
CA ASN A 24 -39.20 10.41 34.81
C ASN A 24 -38.94 11.86 35.25
N PHE A 25 -38.08 12.58 34.51
CA PHE A 25 -38.00 14.04 34.55
C PHE A 25 -38.90 14.66 33.46
N SER A 26 -39.67 15.69 33.82
CA SER A 26 -40.32 16.59 32.84
C SER A 26 -40.50 18.02 33.38
N THR A 27 -39.79 18.97 32.74
CA THR A 27 -40.17 20.33 32.31
C THR A 27 -41.08 21.28 33.14
N THR A 28 -40.80 22.59 32.98
CA THR A 28 -41.59 23.82 33.32
C THR A 28 -41.48 24.36 34.76
N ALA A 29 -41.62 25.66 35.08
CA ALA A 29 -41.38 26.95 34.37
C ALA A 29 -41.54 28.15 35.36
N SER A 30 -41.11 29.37 34.97
CA SER A 30 -41.47 30.70 35.56
C SER A 30 -40.93 31.04 36.99
N SER A 31 -40.83 32.30 37.47
CA SER A 31 -40.69 33.64 36.83
C SER A 31 -40.23 34.72 37.86
N SER A 32 -39.96 35.94 37.38
CA SER A 32 -39.20 37.08 37.97
C SER A 32 -39.94 38.13 38.83
N SER A 33 -39.17 38.96 39.57
CA SER A 33 -39.41 40.38 39.94
C SER A 33 -38.16 40.99 40.65
N ALA A 34 -38.03 42.28 41.04
CA ALA A 34 -38.18 43.59 40.36
C ALA A 34 -37.49 44.69 41.26
N SER A 35 -36.50 45.50 40.84
CA SER A 35 -36.51 46.77 40.05
C SER A 35 -36.33 48.09 40.86
N SER A 36 -35.47 49.05 40.41
CA SER A 36 -35.53 50.54 40.54
C SER A 36 -34.14 51.23 40.40
N TYR A 37 -33.97 52.57 40.29
CA TYR A 37 -34.18 53.47 39.12
C TYR A 37 -33.38 54.81 39.30
N SER A 38 -33.00 55.57 38.23
CA SER A 38 -32.87 57.07 38.09
C SER A 38 -31.74 57.64 37.16
N ILE A 39 -31.84 58.92 36.71
CA ILE A 39 -31.18 59.64 35.55
C ILE A 39 -31.44 61.19 35.62
N PRO A 40 -31.02 62.15 34.71
CA PRO A 40 -29.98 62.29 33.65
C PRO A 40 -29.23 63.70 33.59
N SER A 41 -28.41 64.05 32.57
CA SER A 41 -28.46 65.35 31.77
C SER A 41 -27.34 65.63 30.69
N SER A 42 -27.62 66.58 29.77
CA SER A 42 -27.07 67.08 28.45
C SER A 42 -25.65 67.74 28.33
N GLY A 43 -25.05 68.18 27.19
CA GLY A 43 -25.34 68.19 25.70
C GLY A 43 -24.48 69.20 24.82
N SER A 44 -24.58 69.19 23.46
CA SER A 44 -24.07 70.17 22.40
C SER A 44 -22.57 70.16 21.91
N THR A 45 -22.11 70.86 20.83
CA THR A 45 -22.18 70.61 19.33
C THR A 45 -21.08 71.35 18.46
N THR A 46 -20.35 70.66 17.53
CA THR A 46 -19.75 71.04 16.17
C THR A 46 -19.02 72.40 15.85
N PRO A 47 -18.25 72.60 14.72
CA PRO A 47 -17.37 71.73 13.86
C PRO A 47 -16.07 72.42 13.26
N SER A 48 -15.36 71.72 12.34
CA SER A 48 -14.60 72.21 11.12
C SER A 48 -13.04 72.17 10.97
N SER A 49 -12.60 71.36 9.98
CA SER A 49 -11.49 71.44 8.96
C SER A 49 -10.04 71.97 9.15
N VAL A 50 -9.13 71.33 8.38
CA VAL A 50 -7.82 71.75 7.79
C VAL A 50 -6.53 71.04 8.32
N SER A 51 -5.67 70.62 7.39
CA SER A 51 -4.34 69.96 7.51
C SER A 51 -3.24 70.91 6.98
N PRO A 52 -1.90 70.80 7.27
CA PRO A 52 -1.06 69.59 7.05
C PRO A 52 0.24 69.38 7.91
N SER A 53 0.97 68.29 7.58
CA SER A 53 2.44 68.04 7.66
C SER A 53 3.21 67.91 9.01
N ASN A 54 3.89 66.74 9.14
CA ASN A 54 5.22 66.44 9.77
C ASN A 54 5.56 67.02 11.17
N ALA A 55 5.94 66.27 12.23
CA ALA A 55 6.76 65.04 12.30
C ALA A 55 6.80 64.41 13.73
N GLN A 56 7.04 63.08 13.79
CA GLN A 56 7.60 62.25 14.90
C GLN A 56 6.93 62.15 16.31
N ALA A 57 7.16 60.97 16.92
CA ALA A 57 7.13 60.61 18.35
C ALA A 57 5.82 60.12 19.03
N ILE A 58 5.70 58.78 19.08
CA ILE A 58 5.38 57.91 20.25
C ILE A 58 4.25 58.34 21.23
N SER A 59 3.18 57.53 21.33
CA SER A 59 2.84 56.82 22.59
C SER A 59 1.66 55.84 22.43
N PHE A 60 1.59 54.86 23.34
CA PHE A 60 0.48 53.91 23.48
C PHE A 60 -0.63 54.48 24.37
N ALA A 61 -1.91 54.23 24.04
CA ALA A 61 -2.77 53.33 24.84
C ALA A 61 -4.27 53.37 24.46
N LYS A 62 -4.81 52.16 24.24
CA LYS A 62 -6.20 51.69 24.49
C LYS A 62 -7.36 52.71 24.50
N LYS A 63 -8.26 52.55 23.53
CA LYS A 63 -9.70 52.77 23.72
C LYS A 63 -10.45 51.44 23.54
N ARG A 64 -11.27 51.05 24.52
CA ARG A 64 -12.31 50.01 24.36
C ARG A 64 -13.57 50.68 23.82
N VAL A 65 -14.25 50.02 22.88
CA VAL A 65 -15.72 50.01 22.76
C VAL A 65 -16.12 48.61 22.34
N ASP A 66 -17.17 48.08 22.95
CA ASP A 66 -17.67 46.72 22.72
C ASP A 66 -18.35 46.53 21.35
N TYR A 67 -18.32 45.30 20.86
CA TYR A 67 -19.34 44.77 19.96
C TYR A 67 -19.87 43.44 20.51
N THR A 68 -21.14 43.43 20.92
CA THR A 68 -21.86 42.22 21.32
C THR A 68 -22.40 41.53 20.06
N GLN A 69 -21.73 40.49 19.58
CA GLN A 69 -22.33 39.50 18.67
C GLN A 69 -22.33 38.13 19.33
N LYS A 70 -23.47 37.44 19.28
CA LYS A 70 -23.61 36.05 19.74
C LYS A 70 -22.73 35.15 18.89
N VAL A 71 -21.70 34.56 19.49
CA VAL A 71 -20.92 33.49 18.86
C VAL A 71 -21.80 32.25 18.76
N GLN A 72 -22.28 31.93 17.55
CA GLN A 72 -22.74 30.58 17.24
C GLN A 72 -21.52 29.67 17.10
N TYR A 73 -21.52 28.55 17.84
CA TYR A 73 -20.52 27.50 17.66
C TYR A 73 -20.69 26.85 16.28
N SER A 74 -19.82 27.21 15.33
CA SER A 74 -19.72 26.50 14.05
C SER A 74 -18.84 25.26 14.19
N THR A 75 -19.45 24.10 14.39
CA THR A 75 -18.78 22.79 14.28
C THR A 75 -18.52 22.48 12.80
N ASN A 76 -17.41 23.00 12.25
CA ASN A 76 -16.97 22.72 10.88
C ASN A 76 -15.44 22.75 10.76
N GLY A 77 -14.83 21.67 10.27
CA GLY A 77 -13.66 21.79 9.39
C GLY A 77 -12.26 21.41 9.89
N ILE A 78 -12.07 20.84 11.09
CA ILE A 78 -10.79 20.15 11.40
C ILE A 78 -10.84 18.76 10.77
N GLY A 79 -10.06 18.49 9.71
CA GLY A 79 -9.80 17.11 9.28
C GLY A 79 -9.65 16.77 7.78
N SER A 80 -9.62 17.71 6.82
CA SER A 80 -9.47 17.31 5.39
C SER A 80 -8.02 17.30 4.86
N MET A 81 -7.12 18.11 5.43
CA MET A 81 -5.73 18.23 4.94
C MET A 81 -4.82 17.14 5.51
N GLY A 82 -4.82 16.93 6.84
CA GLY A 82 -3.99 15.93 7.51
C GLY A 82 -4.27 14.50 7.02
N THR A 83 -5.54 14.09 6.96
CA THR A 83 -5.92 12.74 6.52
C THR A 83 -5.41 12.39 5.12
N ARG A 84 -5.21 13.38 4.23
CA ARG A 84 -4.69 13.13 2.88
C ARG A 84 -3.17 12.94 2.85
N SER A 85 -2.39 13.79 3.54
CA SER A 85 -0.94 13.58 3.65
C SER A 85 -0.64 12.23 4.30
N THR A 86 -1.47 11.85 5.28
CA THR A 86 -1.40 10.56 5.96
C THR A 86 -1.66 9.38 5.03
N VAL A 87 -2.73 9.39 4.22
CA VAL A 87 -2.96 8.30 3.24
C VAL A 87 -1.83 8.22 2.21
N ILE A 88 -1.21 9.34 1.83
CA ILE A 88 -0.07 9.35 0.90
C ILE A 88 1.19 8.77 1.57
N GLN A 89 1.55 9.18 2.79
CA GLN A 89 2.67 8.59 3.53
C GLN A 89 2.44 7.10 3.82
N LEU A 90 1.21 6.68 4.14
CA LEU A 90 0.88 5.27 4.32
C LEU A 90 1.18 4.45 3.05
N LEU A 91 0.70 4.92 1.88
CA LEU A 91 0.89 4.22 0.61
C LEU A 91 2.34 4.26 0.12
N ASN A 92 3.09 5.33 0.38
CA ASN A 92 4.51 5.43 0.02
C ASN A 92 5.40 4.44 0.80
N ASN A 93 4.98 4.02 2.00
CA ASN A 93 5.71 3.08 2.85
C ASN A 93 5.22 1.62 2.72
N ILE A 94 4.21 1.34 1.89
CA ILE A 94 3.72 -0.03 1.63
C ILE A 94 4.22 -0.48 0.26
N THR A 95 5.19 -1.39 0.25
CA THR A 95 5.76 -2.01 -0.96
C THR A 95 5.18 -3.39 -1.25
N THR A 96 4.71 -4.10 -0.22
CA THR A 96 4.28 -5.52 -0.33
C THR A 96 2.93 -5.79 0.36
N LYS A 97 2.26 -6.89 -0.04
CA LYS A 97 1.06 -7.40 0.64
C LYS A 97 1.32 -7.65 2.13
N ARG A 98 2.49 -8.20 2.47
CA ARG A 98 2.91 -8.51 3.85
C ARG A 98 2.94 -7.25 4.72
N GLU A 99 3.54 -6.16 4.22
CA GLU A 99 3.57 -4.87 4.93
C GLU A 99 2.14 -4.33 5.15
N ALA A 100 1.27 -4.40 4.13
CA ALA A 100 -0.14 -3.99 4.26
C ALA A 100 -0.91 -4.82 5.32
N GLU A 101 -0.66 -6.13 5.43
CA GLU A 101 -1.23 -6.99 6.47
C GLU A 101 -0.67 -6.66 7.87
N GLN A 102 0.62 -6.33 8.00
CA GLN A 102 1.19 -5.85 9.25
C GLN A 102 0.53 -4.55 9.71
N TYR A 103 0.35 -3.57 8.82
CA TYR A 103 -0.40 -2.34 9.11
C TYR A 103 -1.80 -2.65 9.64
N LEU A 104 -2.59 -3.49 8.94
CA LEU A 104 -3.93 -3.87 9.38
C LEU A 104 -3.93 -4.54 10.76
N LYS A 105 -2.97 -5.42 11.06
CA LYS A 105 -2.82 -6.05 12.37
C LYS A 105 -2.61 -5.04 13.49
N TYR A 106 -1.75 -4.04 13.30
CA TYR A 106 -1.53 -2.98 14.30
C TYR A 106 -2.77 -2.09 14.51
N PHE A 107 -3.54 -1.77 13.46
CA PHE A 107 -4.77 -0.96 13.59
C PHE A 107 -5.97 -1.70 14.19
N THR A 108 -6.02 -3.04 14.03
CA THR A 108 -7.10 -3.89 14.56
C THR A 108 -6.86 -4.38 15.99
N SER A 109 -5.62 -4.25 16.50
CA SER A 109 -5.28 -4.57 17.88
C SER A 109 -5.86 -3.54 18.86
N VAL A 110 -6.45 -4.01 19.96
CA VAL A 110 -7.41 -3.23 20.77
C VAL A 110 -6.74 -2.31 21.81
N SER A 111 -5.40 -2.22 21.86
CA SER A 111 -4.65 -1.44 22.87
C SER A 111 -3.79 -0.31 22.28
N GLN A 112 -4.40 0.87 22.10
CA GLN A 112 -3.70 2.10 21.64
C GLN A 112 -2.48 2.49 22.51
N GLN A 113 -2.43 2.07 23.76
CA GLN A 113 -1.34 2.34 24.71
C GLN A 113 -0.07 1.48 24.48
N GLN A 114 -0.17 0.34 23.78
CA GLN A 114 0.93 -0.62 23.59
C GLN A 114 1.64 -0.50 22.23
N PHE A 115 1.40 0.58 21.48
CA PHE A 115 1.95 0.72 20.13
C PHE A 115 3.48 0.86 20.13
N ALA A 116 4.00 1.99 20.61
CA ALA A 116 5.44 2.26 20.58
C ALA A 116 5.94 3.20 21.68
N VAL A 117 7.15 2.95 22.16
CA VAL A 117 7.98 3.92 22.91
C VAL A 117 9.10 4.40 21.97
N ILE A 118 9.18 5.70 21.71
CA ILE A 118 10.15 6.32 20.79
C ILE A 118 11.09 7.22 21.57
N LYS A 119 12.36 6.82 21.68
CA LYS A 119 13.45 7.62 22.23
C LYS A 119 14.07 8.48 21.13
N VAL A 120 14.01 9.79 21.31
CA VAL A 120 14.59 10.80 20.41
C VAL A 120 15.93 11.31 20.96
N GLY A 121 16.99 11.20 20.18
CA GLY A 121 18.28 11.84 20.49
C GLY A 121 18.18 13.37 20.44
N GLY A 122 18.87 14.07 21.34
CA GLY A 122 18.79 15.54 21.45
C GLY A 122 19.09 16.27 20.13
N ALA A 123 20.14 15.85 19.41
CA ALA A 123 20.53 16.39 18.10
C ALA A 123 19.35 16.46 17.11
N ILE A 124 18.51 15.42 17.05
CA ILE A 124 17.38 15.32 16.11
C ILE A 124 16.38 16.47 16.30
N ILE A 125 16.19 16.97 17.53
CA ILE A 125 15.29 18.10 17.81
C ILE A 125 15.94 19.45 17.42
N SER A 126 17.27 19.54 17.34
CA SER A 126 17.96 20.66 16.70
C SER A 126 17.86 20.57 15.18
N ASP A 127 18.27 19.45 14.62
CA ASP A 127 18.78 19.37 13.24
C ASP A 127 17.79 18.76 12.24
N LYS A 128 16.92 17.84 12.70
CA LYS A 128 15.90 17.15 11.89
C LYS A 128 14.49 17.26 12.48
N LEU A 129 14.14 18.44 12.98
CA LEU A 129 12.89 18.67 13.70
C LEU A 129 11.64 18.51 12.82
N GLN A 130 11.71 18.91 11.55
CA GLN A 130 10.52 18.89 10.67
C GLN A 130 10.22 17.47 10.19
N GLU A 131 11.27 16.71 9.93
CA GLU A 131 11.28 15.28 9.60
C GLU A 131 10.67 14.50 10.77
N LEU A 132 11.17 14.72 11.99
CA LEU A 132 10.62 14.15 13.22
C LEU A 132 9.14 14.49 13.43
N ALA A 133 8.78 15.77 13.33
CA ALA A 133 7.41 16.22 13.53
C ALA A 133 6.46 15.66 12.47
N SER A 134 6.91 15.58 11.20
CA SER A 134 6.17 14.96 10.10
C SER A 134 5.93 13.46 10.33
N CYS A 135 6.96 12.72 10.76
CA CYS A 135 6.83 11.29 11.07
C CYS A 135 5.91 11.01 12.27
N LEU A 136 5.98 11.81 13.32
CA LEU A 136 5.06 11.68 14.46
C LEU A 136 3.64 12.13 14.11
N ALA A 137 3.47 13.13 13.24
CA ALA A 137 2.17 13.56 12.73
C ALA A 137 1.50 12.49 11.87
N PHE A 138 2.27 11.78 11.04
CA PHE A 138 1.77 10.62 10.31
C PHE A 138 1.14 9.58 11.25
N LEU A 139 1.87 9.18 12.30
CA LEU A 139 1.40 8.21 13.31
C LEU A 139 0.12 8.68 14.01
N TYR A 140 0.09 9.95 14.44
CA TYR A 140 -1.09 10.55 15.06
C TYR A 140 -2.33 10.49 14.17
N HIS A 141 -2.18 10.89 12.89
CA HIS A 141 -3.31 10.98 11.95
C HIS A 141 -3.83 9.61 11.48
N VAL A 142 -3.03 8.53 11.56
CA VAL A 142 -3.55 7.16 11.41
C VAL A 142 -4.19 6.61 12.69
N GLY A 143 -4.15 7.35 13.81
CA GLY A 143 -4.76 6.96 15.09
C GLY A 143 -3.83 6.19 16.04
N LEU A 144 -2.51 6.27 15.84
CA LEU A 144 -1.50 5.64 16.69
C LEU A 144 -0.85 6.69 17.61
N TYR A 145 -0.67 6.33 18.89
CA TYR A 145 -0.23 7.25 19.93
C TYR A 145 1.10 6.79 20.55
N PRO A 146 2.24 6.96 19.85
CA PRO A 146 3.55 6.66 20.42
C PRO A 146 3.83 7.50 21.67
N ILE A 147 4.47 6.89 22.66
CA ILE A 147 5.04 7.59 23.81
C ILE A 147 6.41 8.11 23.39
N VAL A 148 6.56 9.43 23.28
CA VAL A 148 7.80 10.05 22.79
C VAL A 148 8.60 10.54 23.99
N LEU A 149 9.82 10.03 24.17
CA LEU A 149 10.77 10.49 25.18
C LEU A 149 11.97 11.13 24.47
N HIS A 150 12.40 12.32 24.87
CA HIS A 150 13.57 12.96 24.28
C HIS A 150 14.67 13.28 25.30
N GLY A 151 15.91 13.34 24.80
CA GLY A 151 17.06 13.94 25.49
C GLY A 151 17.32 15.39 25.06
N THR A 152 18.42 15.98 25.55
CA THR A 152 18.87 17.35 25.20
C THR A 152 20.41 17.51 25.21
N GLY A 153 21.13 16.44 24.87
CA GLY A 153 22.59 16.33 25.06
C GLY A 153 23.43 17.47 24.45
N PRO A 154 23.43 17.66 23.12
CA PRO A 154 24.24 18.70 22.46
C PRO A 154 23.90 20.12 22.92
N GLN A 155 22.60 20.42 23.08
CA GLN A 155 22.12 21.75 23.47
C GLN A 155 22.60 22.14 24.87
N VAL A 156 22.73 21.16 25.78
CA VAL A 156 23.29 21.41 27.11
C VAL A 156 24.78 21.71 27.04
N ASN A 157 25.56 20.99 26.21
CA ASN A 157 26.99 21.26 26.06
C ASN A 157 27.22 22.68 25.53
N GLU A 158 26.60 23.03 24.40
CA GLU A 158 26.67 24.36 23.79
C GLU A 158 26.30 25.47 24.79
N LYS A 159 25.26 25.24 25.61
CA LYS A 159 24.81 26.22 26.60
C LYS A 159 25.76 26.35 27.79
N LEU A 160 26.35 25.26 28.28
CA LEU A 160 27.36 25.28 29.35
C LEU A 160 28.64 25.97 28.87
N GLU A 161 29.12 25.62 27.68
CA GLU A 161 30.28 26.23 27.03
C GLU A 161 30.07 27.75 26.84
N SER A 162 28.87 28.18 26.41
CA SER A 162 28.52 29.60 26.30
C SER A 162 28.50 30.36 27.63
N GLN A 163 28.46 29.65 28.77
CA GLN A 163 28.54 30.19 30.12
C GLN A 163 29.93 30.01 30.76
N GLY A 164 30.90 29.48 30.02
CA GLY A 164 32.25 29.19 30.53
C GLY A 164 32.31 27.99 31.50
N VAL A 165 31.33 27.07 31.43
CA VAL A 165 31.31 25.83 32.21
C VAL A 165 31.69 24.68 31.28
N GLU A 166 32.78 23.98 31.59
CA GLU A 166 33.22 22.82 30.81
C GLU A 166 32.35 21.58 31.15
N PRO A 167 31.79 20.87 30.16
CA PRO A 167 30.98 19.67 30.41
C PRO A 167 31.78 18.49 30.98
N ASP A 168 31.56 18.15 32.26
CA ASP A 168 32.25 17.04 32.94
C ASP A 168 31.49 15.70 32.84
N TYR A 169 32.23 14.60 32.68
CA TYR A 169 31.73 13.24 32.50
C TYR A 169 32.61 12.19 33.21
N ILE A 170 31.99 11.37 34.05
CA ILE A 170 32.61 10.16 34.63
C ILE A 170 31.80 8.94 34.21
N ASP A 171 32.47 7.89 33.74
CA ASP A 171 31.86 6.64 33.23
C ASP A 171 30.80 6.86 32.13
N GLY A 172 30.92 7.96 31.37
CA GLY A 172 29.95 8.37 30.33
C GLY A 172 28.69 9.06 30.88
N ILE A 173 28.61 9.29 32.19
CA ILE A 173 27.52 10.00 32.87
C ILE A 173 27.96 11.45 33.11
N ARG A 174 27.12 12.41 32.72
CA ARG A 174 27.36 13.84 32.97
C ARG A 174 27.24 14.15 34.46
N ILE A 175 28.31 14.65 35.09
CA ILE A 175 28.21 15.19 36.45
C ILE A 175 27.29 16.41 36.41
N THR A 176 26.26 16.43 37.25
CA THR A 176 25.21 17.45 37.17
C THR A 176 25.10 18.19 38.51
N ASP A 177 25.91 19.24 38.70
CA ASP A 177 25.80 20.13 39.87
C ASP A 177 24.55 21.04 39.78
N ASP A 178 24.30 21.86 40.81
CA ASP A 178 23.13 22.77 40.86
C ASP A 178 23.08 23.73 39.65
N LYS A 179 24.24 24.25 39.21
CA LYS A 179 24.35 25.17 38.07
C LYS A 179 24.07 24.44 36.76
N THR A 180 24.69 23.29 36.56
CA THR A 180 24.48 22.42 35.40
C THR A 180 23.02 21.97 35.33
N MET A 181 22.38 21.65 36.46
CA MET A 181 20.99 21.25 36.50
C MET A 181 20.03 22.37 36.09
N ALA A 182 20.33 23.63 36.44
CA ALA A 182 19.55 24.78 35.96
C ALA A 182 19.57 24.88 34.43
N VAL A 183 20.75 24.71 33.81
CA VAL A 183 20.93 24.69 32.35
C VAL A 183 20.25 23.47 31.72
N VAL A 184 20.47 22.27 32.26
CA VAL A 184 19.84 21.02 31.81
C VAL A 184 18.31 21.13 31.81
N ARG A 185 17.72 21.62 32.91
CA ARG A 185 16.27 21.82 33.03
C ARG A 185 15.77 22.85 32.01
N GLN A 186 16.46 23.97 31.83
CA GLN A 186 16.08 24.96 30.82
C GLN A 186 16.08 24.36 29.41
N CYS A 187 17.17 23.71 29.00
CA CYS A 187 17.29 23.10 27.68
C CYS A 187 16.21 22.02 27.45
N PHE A 188 15.92 21.18 28.45
CA PHE A 188 14.83 20.19 28.36
C PHE A 188 13.47 20.83 28.09
N LEU A 189 13.10 21.87 28.85
CA LEU A 189 11.82 22.57 28.67
C LEU A 189 11.73 23.26 27.31
N GLU A 190 12.81 23.89 26.86
CA GLU A 190 12.90 24.52 25.54
C GLU A 190 12.75 23.49 24.40
N GLN A 191 13.49 22.37 24.43
CA GLN A 191 13.39 21.33 23.40
C GLN A 191 12.03 20.61 23.42
N ASN A 192 11.45 20.38 24.60
CA ASN A 192 10.12 19.77 24.74
C ASN A 192 9.05 20.64 24.08
N LEU A 193 9.01 21.93 24.43
CA LEU A 193 8.06 22.87 23.85
C LEU A 193 8.32 23.11 22.34
N LYS A 194 9.57 23.08 21.90
CA LYS A 194 9.95 23.18 20.47
C LYS A 194 9.34 22.03 19.66
N LEU A 195 9.43 20.79 20.16
CA LEU A 195 8.83 19.61 19.52
C LEU A 195 7.29 19.64 19.57
N VAL A 196 6.70 19.94 20.74
CA VAL A 196 5.23 20.10 20.88
C VAL A 196 4.69 21.15 19.91
N THR A 197 5.33 22.31 19.81
CA THR A 197 4.94 23.40 18.91
C THR A 197 5.07 22.99 17.44
N ALA A 198 6.07 22.20 17.07
CA ALA A 198 6.22 21.68 15.71
C ALA A 198 5.09 20.71 15.35
N LEU A 199 4.69 19.84 16.29
CA LEU A 199 3.56 18.92 16.14
C LEU A 199 2.22 19.68 16.02
N GLU A 200 1.96 20.65 16.88
CA GLU A 200 0.72 21.44 16.83
C GLU A 200 0.55 22.20 15.51
N LYS A 201 1.64 22.71 14.92
CA LYS A 201 1.64 23.34 13.58
C LYS A 201 1.21 22.37 12.47
N LEU A 202 1.39 21.07 12.64
CA LEU A 202 0.96 20.02 11.71
C LEU A 202 -0.44 19.47 12.03
N GLY A 203 -1.17 20.11 12.95
CA GLY A 203 -2.51 19.68 13.38
C GLY A 203 -2.51 18.48 14.33
N VAL A 204 -1.36 18.15 14.93
CA VAL A 204 -1.23 17.09 15.93
C VAL A 204 -1.49 17.67 17.31
N ARG A 205 -2.35 17.03 18.10
CA ARG A 205 -2.46 17.37 19.52
C ARG A 205 -1.31 16.68 20.25
N ALA A 206 -0.37 17.47 20.76
CA ALA A 206 0.72 16.99 21.60
C ALA A 206 0.57 17.54 23.02
N ARG A 207 1.01 16.79 24.03
CA ARG A 207 1.01 17.23 25.43
C ARG A 207 2.44 17.25 25.96
N PRO A 208 2.97 18.40 26.40
CA PRO A 208 4.24 18.45 27.12
C PRO A 208 4.07 17.76 28.48
N ILE A 209 4.95 16.79 28.77
CA ILE A 209 5.00 16.09 30.07
C ILE A 209 6.44 16.21 30.59
N THR A 210 6.68 17.24 31.40
CA THR A 210 8.03 17.69 31.79
C THR A 210 8.47 17.25 33.19
N SER A 211 7.58 16.58 33.93
CA SER A 211 7.77 16.11 35.31
C SER A 211 6.65 15.11 35.69
N GLY A 212 6.69 14.51 36.87
CA GLY A 212 5.62 13.65 37.40
C GLY A 212 5.44 12.28 36.73
N VAL A 213 6.37 11.86 35.85
CA VAL A 213 6.40 10.50 35.28
C VAL A 213 7.44 9.62 35.98
N PHE A 214 8.68 10.10 36.10
CA PHE A 214 9.78 9.31 36.66
C PHE A 214 10.06 9.74 38.11
N THR A 215 9.90 8.81 39.05
CA THR A 215 10.39 9.01 40.43
C THR A 215 11.78 8.37 40.54
N ALA A 216 12.75 9.08 41.10
CA ALA A 216 14.13 8.63 41.20
C ALA A 216 14.80 9.00 42.53
N ASP A 217 15.68 8.13 43.00
CA ASP A 217 16.67 8.45 44.02
C ASP A 217 17.98 8.91 43.37
N TYR A 218 18.92 9.46 44.16
CA TYR A 218 20.26 9.78 43.66
C TYR A 218 21.00 8.52 43.23
N LEU A 219 21.61 8.53 42.03
CA LEU A 219 22.42 7.42 41.53
C LEU A 219 23.68 7.21 42.38
N ASP A 220 24.42 8.30 42.56
CA ASP A 220 25.48 8.48 43.55
C ASP A 220 25.63 9.99 43.72
N LYS A 221 25.26 10.50 44.90
CA LYS A 221 25.20 11.94 45.14
C LYS A 221 26.58 12.57 45.27
N GLU A 222 27.57 11.83 45.77
CA GLU A 222 28.93 12.32 45.94
C GLU A 222 29.69 12.31 44.61
N LYS A 223 29.45 11.28 43.78
CA LYS A 223 30.14 11.11 42.49
C LYS A 223 29.50 11.87 41.32
N TYR A 224 28.17 11.93 41.24
CA TYR A 224 27.46 12.49 40.07
C TYR A 224 26.58 13.71 40.38
N ASN A 225 26.46 14.12 41.65
CA ASN A 225 25.57 15.19 42.12
C ASN A 225 24.09 14.92 41.81
N LEU A 226 23.40 15.78 41.07
CA LEU A 226 21.96 15.71 40.78
C LEU A 226 21.61 14.75 39.64
N VAL A 227 22.20 13.55 39.63
CA VAL A 227 21.89 12.46 38.69
C VAL A 227 21.05 11.40 39.37
N GLY A 228 19.99 10.96 38.71
CA GLY A 228 18.99 10.05 39.26
C GLY A 228 19.08 8.62 38.76
N ASN A 229 18.71 7.68 39.62
CA ASN A 229 18.38 6.30 39.30
C ASN A 229 16.85 6.12 39.41
N ILE A 230 16.17 5.70 38.35
CA ILE A 230 14.70 5.59 38.34
C ILE A 230 14.25 4.46 39.27
N CYS A 231 13.34 4.77 40.18
CA CYS A 231 12.76 3.84 41.14
C CYS A 231 11.33 3.43 40.75
N SER A 232 10.59 4.30 40.05
CA SER A 232 9.25 3.99 39.54
C SER A 232 8.80 4.92 38.40
N VAL A 233 7.81 4.46 37.63
CA VAL A 233 7.18 5.19 36.52
C VAL A 233 5.68 5.32 36.79
N SER A 234 5.16 6.55 36.80
CA SER A 234 3.73 6.84 36.86
C SER A 234 3.11 6.80 35.46
N LYS A 235 2.06 6.00 35.29
CA LYS A 235 1.34 5.87 34.02
C LYS A 235 0.34 7.01 33.78
N ASP A 236 -0.25 7.54 34.84
CA ASP A 236 -1.42 8.43 34.78
C ASP A 236 -1.28 9.62 33.82
N PRO A 237 -0.15 10.38 33.79
CA PRO A 237 -0.01 11.53 32.88
C PRO A 237 -0.03 11.12 31.40
N ILE A 238 0.56 9.96 31.10
CA ILE A 238 0.71 9.40 29.76
C ILE A 238 -0.65 8.85 29.30
N GLU A 239 -1.29 8.03 30.13
CA GLU A 239 -2.60 7.47 29.83
C GLU A 239 -3.68 8.55 29.66
N ALA A 240 -3.66 9.58 30.53
CA ALA A 240 -4.55 10.73 30.42
C ALA A 240 -4.26 11.61 29.19
N SER A 241 -3.06 11.51 28.58
CA SER A 241 -2.76 12.15 27.30
C SER A 241 -3.35 11.36 26.13
N ILE A 242 -3.04 10.05 26.07
CA ILE A 242 -3.49 9.15 25.01
C ILE A 242 -5.02 9.10 24.98
N LYS A 243 -5.67 8.91 26.14
CA LYS A 243 -7.14 8.91 26.28
C LYS A 243 -7.79 10.24 25.90
N ALA A 244 -7.07 11.36 26.01
CA ALA A 244 -7.54 12.67 25.56
C ALA A 244 -7.29 12.92 24.06
N GLY A 245 -6.72 11.96 23.33
CA GLY A 245 -6.38 12.09 21.92
C GLY A 245 -5.18 13.02 21.66
N ALA A 246 -4.14 12.94 22.51
CA ALA A 246 -2.92 13.73 22.38
C ALA A 246 -1.64 12.89 22.59
N LEU A 247 -0.62 13.09 21.74
CA LEU A 247 0.70 12.46 21.89
C LEU A 247 1.40 12.94 23.17
N PRO A 248 1.80 12.04 24.09
CA PRO A 248 2.57 12.42 25.26
C PRO A 248 4.05 12.62 24.88
N ILE A 249 4.57 13.84 25.09
CA ILE A 249 5.95 14.22 24.78
C ILE A 249 6.74 14.46 26.08
N LEU A 250 7.57 13.50 26.45
CA LEU A 250 8.26 13.40 27.74
C LEU A 250 9.70 13.90 27.67
N THR A 251 10.12 14.60 28.72
CA THR A 251 11.55 14.81 29.06
C THR A 251 12.09 13.62 29.88
N SER A 252 13.36 13.24 29.71
CA SER A 252 14.02 12.25 30.59
C SER A 252 14.51 12.85 31.93
N LEU A 253 13.70 13.71 32.54
CA LEU A 253 13.90 14.25 33.88
C LEU A 253 13.11 13.41 34.89
N ALA A 254 13.72 13.12 36.03
CA ALA A 254 13.06 12.47 37.15
C ALA A 254 13.01 13.39 38.36
N GLU A 255 12.22 13.03 39.37
CA GLU A 255 12.10 13.79 40.62
C GLU A 255 12.21 12.86 41.83
N THR A 256 12.84 13.35 42.91
CA THR A 256 12.78 12.67 44.21
C THR A 256 11.38 12.78 44.79
N THR A 257 11.06 11.95 45.79
CA THR A 257 9.83 12.07 46.58
C THR A 257 9.67 13.41 47.30
N SER A 258 10.76 14.18 47.45
CA SER A 258 10.78 15.55 47.98
C SER A 258 10.65 16.65 46.91
N GLY A 259 10.57 16.30 45.62
CA GLY A 259 10.41 17.23 44.50
C GLY A 259 11.72 17.82 43.94
N GLN A 260 12.89 17.28 44.31
CA GLN A 260 14.16 17.66 43.68
C GLN A 260 14.24 16.99 42.30
N MET A 261 14.38 17.80 41.24
CA MET A 261 14.60 17.30 39.89
C MET A 261 16.01 16.70 39.77
N LEU A 262 16.12 15.56 39.08
CA LEU A 262 17.37 14.84 38.81
C LEU A 262 17.51 14.59 37.30
N ASN A 263 18.73 14.71 36.80
CA ASN A 263 19.09 14.37 35.43
C ASN A 263 19.18 12.84 35.27
N VAL A 264 18.58 12.27 34.22
CA VAL A 264 18.60 10.81 33.97
C VAL A 264 18.94 10.53 32.51
N ASN A 265 19.69 9.43 32.29
CA ASN A 265 19.99 8.94 30.95
C ASN A 265 18.69 8.58 30.20
N ALA A 266 18.47 9.22 29.05
CA ALA A 266 17.30 9.01 28.21
C ALA A 266 17.14 7.58 27.68
N ASP A 267 18.23 6.81 27.52
CA ASP A 267 18.14 5.40 27.09
C ASP A 267 17.64 4.49 28.24
N VAL A 268 18.04 4.78 29.48
CA VAL A 268 17.52 4.11 30.70
C VAL A 268 16.05 4.45 30.93
N ALA A 269 15.69 5.74 30.86
CA ALA A 269 14.31 6.19 30.99
C ALA A 269 13.38 5.62 29.90
N ALA A 270 13.89 5.41 28.68
CA ALA A 270 13.15 4.70 27.62
C ALA A 270 12.94 3.21 27.95
N GLY A 271 13.95 2.56 28.54
CA GLY A 271 13.87 1.19 29.03
C GLY A 271 12.79 1.02 30.11
N GLU A 272 12.77 1.91 31.11
CA GLU A 272 11.78 1.85 32.20
C GLU A 272 10.35 2.15 31.71
N LEU A 273 10.16 3.08 30.76
CA LEU A 273 8.87 3.21 30.06
C LEU A 273 8.48 1.91 29.36
N ALA A 274 9.42 1.28 28.63
CA ALA A 274 9.14 0.06 27.89
C ALA A 274 8.79 -1.13 28.82
N ARG A 275 9.47 -1.30 29.95
CA ARG A 275 9.12 -2.33 30.97
C ARG A 275 7.70 -2.13 31.52
N VAL A 276 7.26 -0.88 31.65
CA VAL A 276 6.00 -0.52 32.31
C VAL A 276 4.80 -0.50 31.35
N PHE A 277 5.02 -0.19 30.08
CA PHE A 277 3.98 -0.15 29.04
C PHE A 277 3.93 -1.39 28.12
N GLU A 278 4.96 -2.24 28.13
CA GLU A 278 5.10 -3.45 27.30
C GLU A 278 4.77 -3.21 25.80
N PRO A 279 5.41 -2.24 25.12
CA PRO A 279 5.08 -1.88 23.75
C PRO A 279 5.54 -2.96 22.74
N LEU A 280 4.86 -3.02 21.59
CA LEU A 280 5.26 -3.88 20.47
C LEU A 280 6.54 -3.40 19.78
N LYS A 281 6.74 -2.08 19.69
CA LYS A 281 7.94 -1.45 19.11
C LYS A 281 8.61 -0.50 20.11
N ILE A 282 9.93 -0.58 20.20
CA ILE A 282 10.75 0.35 20.97
C ILE A 282 11.77 0.94 20.00
N VAL A 283 11.74 2.25 19.78
CA VAL A 283 12.54 2.87 18.73
C VAL A 283 13.55 3.84 19.32
N TYR A 284 14.83 3.62 19.05
CA TYR A 284 15.92 4.53 19.36
C TYR A 284 16.34 5.27 18.10
N LEU A 285 15.92 6.53 17.96
CA LEU A 285 16.35 7.38 16.85
C LEU A 285 17.78 7.88 17.07
N ASN A 286 18.67 7.66 16.10
CA ASN A 286 20.03 8.21 16.08
C ASN A 286 20.46 8.62 14.66
N GLU A 287 21.45 9.51 14.58
CA GLU A 287 21.98 10.06 13.31
C GLU A 287 22.72 9.00 12.47
N LYS A 288 23.08 7.85 13.05
CA LYS A 288 23.82 6.78 12.38
C LYS A 288 22.91 5.79 11.66
N GLY A 289 21.60 5.83 11.91
CA GLY A 289 20.63 4.96 11.28
C GLY A 289 20.80 3.47 11.57
N GLY A 290 21.37 3.09 12.72
CA GLY A 290 21.59 1.68 13.10
C GLY A 290 22.96 1.36 13.70
N ILE A 291 23.29 0.08 13.69
CA ILE A 291 24.59 -0.51 14.07
C ILE A 291 25.34 -0.88 12.78
N ILE A 292 26.59 -0.44 12.68
CA ILE A 292 27.48 -0.77 11.56
C ILE A 292 28.44 -1.87 11.99
N ASN A 293 28.59 -2.92 11.18
CA ASN A 293 29.61 -3.94 11.35
C ASN A 293 30.98 -3.33 11.04
N GLY A 294 31.88 -3.32 12.03
CA GLY A 294 33.18 -2.65 11.94
C GLY A 294 34.23 -3.38 11.11
N GLU A 295 34.00 -4.65 10.75
CA GLU A 295 34.87 -5.43 9.84
C GLU A 295 34.41 -5.33 8.39
N THR A 296 33.10 -5.38 8.12
CA THR A 296 32.55 -5.35 6.75
C THR A 296 32.09 -3.98 6.26
N GLY A 297 31.96 -3.00 7.17
CA GLY A 297 31.41 -1.67 6.87
C GLY A 297 29.89 -1.64 6.63
N ASN A 298 29.23 -2.79 6.58
CA ASN A 298 27.81 -2.91 6.28
C ASN A 298 26.93 -2.62 7.50
N LYS A 299 25.73 -2.08 7.27
CA LYS A 299 24.70 -1.94 8.32
C LYS A 299 24.19 -3.33 8.72
N VAL A 300 24.13 -3.60 10.02
CA VAL A 300 23.48 -4.81 10.56
C VAL A 300 21.97 -4.60 10.48
N SER A 301 21.26 -5.36 9.65
CA SER A 301 19.82 -5.20 9.47
C SER A 301 18.99 -5.79 10.62
N MET A 302 19.38 -6.97 11.11
CA MET A 302 18.66 -7.68 12.17
C MET A 302 19.62 -8.40 13.13
N ILE A 303 19.22 -8.54 14.40
CA ILE A 303 19.88 -9.37 15.42
C ILE A 303 18.81 -10.20 16.15
N ASN A 304 18.92 -11.53 16.10
CA ASN A 304 18.12 -12.45 16.90
C ASN A 304 18.89 -12.88 18.17
N LEU A 305 18.55 -12.30 19.31
CA LEU A 305 19.34 -12.44 20.55
C LEU A 305 19.45 -13.90 21.05
N ASP A 306 18.40 -14.73 20.92
CA ASP A 306 18.42 -16.12 21.39
C ASP A 306 19.37 -17.03 20.57
N GLU A 307 19.77 -16.62 19.35
CA GLU A 307 20.72 -17.34 18.49
C GLU A 307 22.09 -16.66 18.43
N GLU A 308 22.12 -15.33 18.28
CA GLU A 308 23.32 -14.60 17.86
C GLU A 308 24.06 -13.89 19.02
N TYR A 309 23.41 -13.63 20.16
CA TYR A 309 23.96 -12.71 21.19
C TYR A 309 25.35 -13.11 21.69
N GLU A 310 25.54 -14.37 22.08
CA GLU A 310 26.80 -14.84 22.65
C GLU A 310 27.97 -14.71 21.68
N ASP A 311 27.76 -15.00 20.40
CA ASP A 311 28.82 -14.95 19.39
C ASP A 311 29.04 -13.53 18.86
N LEU A 312 27.99 -12.72 18.79
CA LEU A 312 28.08 -11.28 18.49
C LEU A 312 28.88 -10.53 19.57
N MET A 313 28.63 -10.82 20.84
CA MET A 313 29.33 -10.18 21.96
C MET A 313 30.82 -10.57 22.08
N LYS A 314 31.24 -11.67 21.44
CA LYS A 314 32.66 -12.08 21.32
C LYS A 314 33.39 -11.41 20.15
N GLN A 315 32.68 -10.85 19.16
CA GLN A 315 33.31 -10.28 17.97
C GLN A 315 34.25 -9.11 18.31
N SER A 316 35.34 -9.01 17.53
CA SER A 316 36.39 -8.01 17.74
C SER A 316 35.91 -6.59 17.46
N TRP A 317 35.07 -6.43 16.44
CA TRP A 317 34.57 -5.13 15.95
C TRP A 317 33.50 -4.50 16.84
N VAL A 318 32.83 -5.27 17.71
CA VAL A 318 31.76 -4.76 18.57
C VAL A 318 32.40 -4.00 19.74
N LYS A 319 32.58 -2.69 19.57
CA LYS A 319 33.22 -1.81 20.56
C LYS A 319 32.39 -1.70 21.86
N TYR A 320 33.04 -1.28 22.94
CA TYR A 320 32.47 -1.20 24.30
C TYR A 320 31.06 -0.57 24.36
N GLY A 321 30.86 0.61 23.77
CA GLY A 321 29.54 1.27 23.75
C GLY A 321 28.47 0.48 22.98
N THR A 322 28.85 -0.26 21.93
CA THR A 322 27.94 -1.16 21.21
C THR A 322 27.61 -2.40 22.06
N LYS A 323 28.60 -2.98 22.76
CA LYS A 323 28.37 -4.10 23.70
C LYS A 323 27.41 -3.71 24.82
N LEU A 324 27.60 -2.54 25.43
CA LEU A 324 26.72 -2.02 26.48
C LEU A 324 25.28 -1.88 25.96
N LYS A 325 25.10 -1.23 24.81
CA LYS A 325 23.77 -1.02 24.22
C LYS A 325 23.07 -2.33 23.81
N ILE A 326 23.79 -3.30 23.25
CA ILE A 326 23.22 -4.63 22.93
C ILE A 326 22.82 -5.38 24.21
N LYS A 327 23.64 -5.29 25.27
CA LYS A 327 23.35 -5.88 26.58
C LYS A 327 22.09 -5.26 27.22
N GLU A 328 22.00 -3.94 27.28
CA GLU A 328 20.82 -3.22 27.79
C GLU A 328 19.54 -3.60 27.01
N ILE A 329 19.63 -3.66 25.69
CA ILE A 329 18.53 -4.08 24.81
C ILE A 329 18.14 -5.54 25.06
N LYS A 330 19.10 -6.43 25.34
CA LYS A 330 18.81 -7.82 25.73
C LYS A 330 18.09 -7.88 27.08
N GLU A 331 18.61 -7.20 28.10
CA GLU A 331 18.00 -7.17 29.45
C GLU A 331 16.62 -6.50 29.47
N LEU A 332 16.33 -5.63 28.50
CA LEU A 332 15.00 -5.09 28.27
C LEU A 332 14.09 -6.12 27.58
N LEU A 333 14.54 -6.71 26.47
CA LEU A 333 13.74 -7.65 25.68
C LEU A 333 13.50 -8.99 26.40
N ASP A 334 14.42 -9.46 27.23
CA ASP A 334 14.26 -10.66 28.08
C ASP A 334 13.04 -10.56 29.01
N TYR A 335 12.75 -9.35 29.50
CA TYR A 335 11.60 -9.03 30.35
C TYR A 335 10.29 -8.91 29.56
N LEU A 336 10.38 -8.48 28.30
CA LEU A 336 9.23 -8.19 27.45
C LEU A 336 8.68 -9.45 26.73
N PRO A 337 7.41 -9.40 26.26
CA PRO A 337 6.86 -10.41 25.37
C PRO A 337 7.75 -10.65 24.14
N ARG A 338 7.84 -11.90 23.66
CA ARG A 338 8.62 -12.24 22.43
C ARG A 338 8.15 -11.49 21.17
N SER A 339 6.95 -10.92 21.17
CA SER A 339 6.41 -10.05 20.11
C SER A 339 6.99 -8.63 20.11
N SER A 340 7.63 -8.20 21.19
CA SER A 340 8.27 -6.89 21.28
C SER A 340 9.62 -6.89 20.54
N SER A 341 9.94 -5.78 19.90
CA SER A 341 11.22 -5.57 19.22
C SER A 341 11.77 -4.16 19.48
N VAL A 342 13.09 -4.06 19.53
CA VAL A 342 13.82 -2.79 19.59
C VAL A 342 14.36 -2.47 18.20
N ALA A 343 14.24 -1.22 17.74
CA ALA A 343 14.86 -0.78 16.49
C ALA A 343 15.76 0.44 16.71
N ILE A 344 16.90 0.47 16.02
CA ILE A 344 17.85 1.60 16.02
C ILE A 344 17.94 2.11 14.59
N ILE A 345 17.46 3.34 14.35
CA ILE A 345 17.18 3.86 13.00
C ILE A 345 17.39 5.38 12.93
N ASP A 346 17.40 5.93 11.72
CA ASP A 346 17.34 7.37 11.48
C ASP A 346 15.88 7.84 11.52
N VAL A 347 15.63 9.14 11.67
CA VAL A 347 14.28 9.71 11.68
C VAL A 347 13.56 9.56 10.34
N ASP A 348 14.30 9.60 9.22
CA ASP A 348 13.74 9.44 7.87
C ASP A 348 13.25 7.99 7.64
N ASP A 349 13.88 7.05 8.35
CA ASP A 349 13.59 5.62 8.35
C ASP A 349 12.46 5.22 9.34
N LEU A 350 11.97 6.14 10.18
CA LEU A 350 11.01 5.86 11.27
C LEU A 350 9.70 5.23 10.80
N GLN A 351 9.14 5.73 9.70
CA GLN A 351 7.88 5.21 9.18
C GLN A 351 8.08 3.80 8.61
N LYS A 352 9.18 3.59 7.88
CA LYS A 352 9.49 2.30 7.30
C LYS A 352 9.73 1.23 8.37
N GLU A 353 10.51 1.52 9.42
CA GLU A 353 10.83 0.54 10.46
C GLU A 353 9.63 0.14 11.35
N LEU A 354 8.71 1.08 11.62
CA LEU A 354 7.54 0.80 12.45
C LEU A 354 6.56 -0.19 11.81
N PHE A 355 6.58 -0.30 10.47
CA PHE A 355 5.57 -1.04 9.71
C PHE A 355 6.12 -1.99 8.63
N THR A 356 7.44 -2.09 8.46
CA THR A 356 8.06 -3.03 7.52
C THR A 356 9.09 -3.92 8.21
N ASP A 357 8.95 -5.22 7.97
CA ASP A 357 9.91 -6.26 8.36
C ASP A 357 11.22 -6.25 7.55
N SER A 358 11.25 -5.51 6.44
CA SER A 358 12.45 -5.37 5.60
C SER A 358 13.54 -4.53 6.28
N GLY A 359 13.16 -3.75 7.30
CA GLY A 359 14.07 -2.96 8.11
C GLY A 359 14.58 -1.72 7.37
N ALA A 360 14.94 -0.72 8.14
CA ALA A 360 15.52 0.51 7.65
C ALA A 360 16.83 0.84 8.40
N GLY A 361 16.88 0.51 9.70
CA GLY A 361 18.13 0.47 10.46
C GLY A 361 18.50 -0.93 10.96
N THR A 362 18.70 -1.07 12.27
CA THR A 362 18.97 -2.35 12.94
C THR A 362 17.81 -2.75 13.83
N MET A 363 17.11 -3.82 13.47
CA MET A 363 16.06 -4.43 14.28
C MET A 363 16.65 -5.50 15.22
N ILE A 364 16.33 -5.42 16.51
CA ILE A 364 16.81 -6.33 17.54
C ILE A 364 15.59 -6.94 18.24
N ARG A 365 15.61 -8.27 18.38
CA ARG A 365 14.52 -9.05 18.96
C ARG A 365 15.08 -10.29 19.63
N ARG A 366 14.29 -10.94 20.48
CA ARG A 366 14.64 -12.27 21.00
C ARG A 366 14.74 -13.30 19.88
N GLY A 367 13.76 -13.29 18.98
CA GLY A 367 13.62 -14.33 17.96
C GLY A 367 13.26 -15.67 18.61
N TYR A 368 13.67 -16.76 17.97
CA TYR A 368 13.64 -18.12 18.51
C TYR A 368 14.93 -18.83 18.10
N LYS A 369 15.45 -19.68 18.98
CA LYS A 369 16.57 -20.55 18.62
C LYS A 369 16.12 -21.62 17.63
N LEU A 370 16.81 -21.71 16.50
CA LEU A 370 16.56 -22.77 15.52
C LEU A 370 17.11 -24.11 16.01
N SER A 371 16.30 -25.14 15.84
CA SER A 371 16.60 -26.52 16.22
C SER A 371 16.80 -27.36 14.95
N LYS A 372 18.08 -27.66 14.66
CA LYS A 372 18.50 -28.52 13.56
C LYS A 372 18.32 -29.99 13.96
N ARG A 373 17.63 -30.78 13.13
CA ARG A 373 17.39 -32.22 13.35
C ARG A 373 17.67 -33.06 12.11
N THR A 374 18.09 -34.31 12.32
CA THR A 374 18.46 -35.26 11.25
C THR A 374 17.65 -36.57 11.26
N SER A 375 16.85 -36.79 12.31
CA SER A 375 16.03 -37.99 12.50
C SER A 375 14.63 -37.63 12.99
N LEU A 376 13.63 -38.38 12.54
CA LEU A 376 12.25 -38.24 13.01
C LEU A 376 12.09 -38.45 14.52
N LYS A 377 13.02 -39.16 15.17
CA LYS A 377 13.02 -39.40 16.63
C LYS A 377 13.34 -38.14 17.45
N GLU A 378 13.91 -37.11 16.83
CA GLU A 378 14.28 -35.84 17.47
C GLU A 378 13.10 -34.84 17.53
N PHE A 379 11.98 -35.17 16.88
CA PHE A 379 10.81 -34.30 16.81
C PHE A 379 9.75 -34.61 17.88
N PRO A 380 9.01 -33.61 18.38
CA PRO A 380 7.75 -33.83 19.07
C PRO A 380 6.70 -34.36 18.07
N THR A 381 6.18 -35.57 18.30
CA THR A 381 5.35 -36.30 17.32
C THR A 381 4.09 -35.54 16.89
N GLU A 382 3.41 -34.86 17.83
CA GLU A 382 2.19 -34.10 17.53
C GLU A 382 2.52 -32.79 16.80
N ALA A 383 3.47 -31.99 17.31
CA ALA A 383 3.85 -30.72 16.70
C ALA A 383 4.37 -30.88 15.25
N LEU A 384 5.11 -31.95 14.93
CA LEU A 384 5.52 -32.23 13.55
C LEU A 384 4.33 -32.57 12.66
N ARG A 385 3.34 -33.31 13.18
CA ARG A 385 2.14 -33.66 12.41
C ARG A 385 1.28 -32.42 12.13
N ASP A 386 1.12 -31.55 13.11
CA ASP A 386 0.36 -30.30 12.98
C ASP A 386 1.08 -29.32 12.05
N ALA A 387 2.40 -29.20 12.16
CA ALA A 387 3.22 -28.40 11.25
C ALA A 387 3.05 -28.83 9.78
N LEU A 388 2.95 -30.15 9.53
CA LEU A 388 2.72 -30.73 8.20
C LEU A 388 1.29 -30.52 7.66
N GLN A 389 0.27 -30.29 8.50
CA GLN A 389 -1.08 -29.96 8.02
C GLN A 389 -1.17 -28.60 7.33
N ARG A 390 -0.13 -27.77 7.43
CA ARG A 390 -0.05 -26.48 6.71
C ARG A 390 0.35 -26.63 5.24
N ASP A 391 0.81 -27.81 4.82
CA ASP A 391 1.09 -28.12 3.43
C ASP A 391 -0.22 -28.30 2.63
N SER A 392 -0.31 -27.71 1.44
CA SER A 392 -1.52 -27.71 0.62
C SER A 392 -1.86 -29.08 0.02
N ASP A 393 -0.87 -29.90 -0.30
CA ASP A 393 -1.08 -31.26 -0.82
C ASP A 393 -1.41 -32.26 0.31
N ILE A 394 -0.98 -31.98 1.54
CA ILE A 394 -1.37 -32.75 2.75
C ILE A 394 -2.78 -32.38 3.24
N SER A 395 -3.07 -31.10 3.40
CA SER A 395 -4.39 -30.62 3.87
C SER A 395 -5.52 -30.91 2.87
N SER A 396 -5.25 -30.87 1.57
CA SER A 396 -6.22 -31.30 0.54
C SER A 396 -6.32 -32.82 0.40
N GLY A 397 -5.58 -33.60 1.19
CA GLY A 397 -5.64 -35.07 1.21
C GLY A 397 -5.00 -35.78 0.02
N LYS A 398 -4.25 -35.10 -0.87
CA LYS A 398 -3.54 -35.75 -1.98
C LYS A 398 -2.41 -36.66 -1.47
N ILE A 399 -1.78 -36.29 -0.36
CA ILE A 399 -0.73 -37.05 0.31
C ILE A 399 -1.05 -37.11 1.81
N SER A 400 -1.07 -38.30 2.42
CA SER A 400 -1.25 -38.35 3.87
C SER A 400 0.04 -37.96 4.61
N ALA A 401 -0.06 -37.23 5.72
CA ALA A 401 1.09 -36.92 6.57
C ALA A 401 1.83 -38.20 7.03
N ALA A 402 1.09 -39.30 7.26
CA ALA A 402 1.68 -40.60 7.61
C ALA A 402 2.55 -41.16 6.48
N SER A 403 2.03 -41.22 5.24
CA SER A 403 2.80 -41.70 4.08
C SER A 403 4.01 -40.81 3.76
N TYR A 404 3.89 -39.50 4.00
CA TYR A 404 5.03 -38.58 3.90
C TYR A 404 6.12 -38.89 4.93
N LEU A 405 5.75 -39.03 6.22
CA LEU A 405 6.68 -39.35 7.30
C LEU A 405 7.34 -40.72 7.11
N THR A 406 6.62 -41.74 6.63
CA THR A 406 7.21 -43.04 6.29
C THR A 406 8.25 -42.93 5.18
N LYS A 407 8.00 -42.12 4.14
CA LYS A 407 9.00 -41.87 3.08
C LYS A 407 10.21 -41.11 3.61
N LEU A 408 9.98 -40.06 4.41
CA LEU A 408 11.03 -39.23 4.99
C LEU A 408 11.93 -40.02 5.95
N GLY A 409 11.37 -40.95 6.73
CA GLY A 409 12.13 -41.83 7.62
C GLY A 409 13.11 -42.78 6.90
N ASN A 410 12.95 -42.98 5.59
CA ASN A 410 13.85 -43.77 4.73
C ASN A 410 14.76 -42.89 3.86
N THR A 411 14.79 -41.57 4.06
CA THR A 411 15.52 -40.60 3.25
C THR A 411 16.54 -39.85 4.11
N GLU A 412 17.74 -39.56 3.61
CA GLU A 412 18.69 -38.68 4.30
C GLU A 412 18.16 -37.24 4.23
N PHE A 413 17.85 -36.65 5.38
CA PHE A 413 17.32 -35.29 5.48
C PHE A 413 17.98 -34.48 6.61
N THR A 414 17.97 -33.17 6.42
CA THR A 414 18.24 -32.18 7.46
C THR A 414 17.04 -31.28 7.59
N SER A 415 16.69 -30.90 8.80
CA SER A 415 15.51 -30.07 9.07
C SER A 415 15.84 -28.95 10.05
N TYR A 416 15.10 -27.86 9.91
CA TYR A 416 15.23 -26.66 10.72
C TYR A 416 13.83 -26.27 11.17
N ALA A 417 13.63 -26.14 12.48
CA ALA A 417 12.41 -25.58 13.04
C ALA A 417 12.74 -24.63 14.18
N ASP A 418 11.94 -23.60 14.36
CA ASP A 418 11.93 -22.84 15.61
C ASP A 418 11.34 -23.68 16.75
N GLU A 419 11.58 -23.25 18.00
CA GLU A 419 11.09 -23.91 19.21
C GLU A 419 9.58 -24.24 19.20
N PRO A 420 8.66 -23.32 18.79
CA PRO A 420 7.22 -23.63 18.68
C PRO A 420 6.81 -24.39 17.40
N MET A 421 7.73 -24.71 16.49
CA MET A 421 7.45 -25.23 15.14
C MET A 421 6.53 -24.34 14.28
N ASP A 422 6.53 -23.04 14.53
CA ASP A 422 5.80 -22.05 13.74
C ASP A 422 6.40 -21.92 12.32
N GLY A 423 7.71 -22.16 12.16
CA GLY A 423 8.40 -22.42 10.90
C GLY A 423 9.07 -23.79 10.87
N LEU A 424 8.92 -24.53 9.77
CA LEU A 424 9.54 -25.84 9.55
C LEU A 424 10.08 -25.95 8.11
N ALA A 425 11.39 -26.18 7.97
CA ALA A 425 12.02 -26.55 6.73
C ALA A 425 12.58 -27.99 6.78
N ILE A 426 12.44 -28.72 5.67
CA ILE A 426 12.99 -30.06 5.49
C ILE A 426 13.74 -30.10 4.16
N VAL A 427 15.06 -30.22 4.24
CA VAL A 427 15.97 -30.40 3.10
C VAL A 427 16.31 -31.88 2.98
N THR A 428 15.90 -32.49 1.88
CA THR A 428 16.24 -33.87 1.52
C THR A 428 17.46 -33.87 0.60
N LYS A 429 18.38 -34.80 0.82
CA LYS A 429 19.52 -35.01 -0.06
C LYS A 429 19.04 -35.66 -1.36
N ALA A 430 19.08 -34.89 -2.44
CA ALA A 430 18.69 -35.31 -3.78
C ALA A 430 19.86 -35.02 -4.73
N GLU A 431 20.07 -35.90 -5.70
CA GLU A 431 20.97 -35.65 -6.83
C GLU A 431 20.19 -34.93 -7.95
N PRO A 432 20.80 -34.00 -8.71
CA PRO A 432 22.18 -33.50 -8.57
C PRO A 432 22.35 -32.38 -7.53
N VAL A 433 21.27 -31.86 -6.95
CA VAL A 433 21.30 -30.75 -5.97
C VAL A 433 20.29 -31.00 -4.85
N PRO A 434 20.65 -30.78 -3.56
CA PRO A 434 19.74 -30.93 -2.43
C PRO A 434 18.42 -30.18 -2.63
N LYS A 435 17.32 -30.82 -2.22
CA LYS A 435 15.97 -30.30 -2.41
C LYS A 435 15.38 -29.88 -1.07
N LEU A 436 14.95 -28.62 -0.95
CA LEU A 436 14.02 -28.20 0.09
C LEU A 436 12.64 -28.73 -0.27
N ASP A 437 12.26 -29.86 0.35
CA ASP A 437 11.05 -30.60 0.02
C ASP A 437 9.81 -30.06 0.74
N LYS A 438 9.99 -29.49 1.94
CA LYS A 438 8.95 -28.77 2.68
C LYS A 438 9.52 -27.48 3.24
N PHE A 439 8.77 -26.39 3.09
CA PHE A 439 9.03 -25.09 3.72
C PHE A 439 7.69 -24.54 4.22
N LEU A 440 7.37 -24.81 5.47
CA LEU A 440 6.05 -24.63 6.06
C LEU A 440 6.15 -23.61 7.20
N CYS A 441 5.78 -22.36 6.90
CA CYS A 441 5.72 -21.27 7.87
C CYS A 441 4.26 -20.85 8.08
N SER A 442 3.84 -20.65 9.32
CA SER A 442 2.56 -20.01 9.62
C SER A 442 2.55 -18.53 9.18
N GLN A 443 1.38 -17.91 9.11
CA GLN A 443 1.29 -16.46 8.87
C GLN A 443 2.06 -15.68 9.96
N THR A 444 2.04 -16.14 11.21
CA THR A 444 2.85 -15.57 12.31
C THR A 444 4.35 -15.70 12.04
N ALA A 445 4.82 -16.85 11.56
CA ALA A 445 6.22 -17.07 11.20
C ALA A 445 6.67 -16.16 10.03
N TRP A 446 5.85 -15.99 8.99
CA TRP A 446 6.10 -15.08 7.88
C TRP A 446 6.10 -13.60 8.28
N LEU A 447 5.16 -13.18 9.15
CA LEU A 447 5.05 -11.81 9.69
C LEU A 447 6.07 -11.51 10.80
N ASN A 448 6.87 -12.51 11.20
CA ASN A 448 7.95 -12.40 12.16
C ASN A 448 9.29 -12.84 11.54
N ASN A 449 9.47 -12.81 10.22
CA ASN A 449 10.74 -13.19 9.53
C ASN A 449 11.37 -14.54 10.01
N VAL A 450 10.60 -15.50 10.53
CA VAL A 450 11.11 -16.83 10.94
C VAL A 450 11.55 -17.60 9.69
N SER A 451 10.84 -17.39 8.58
CA SER A 451 11.22 -17.76 7.21
C SER A 451 12.67 -17.40 6.89
N ASP A 452 13.07 -16.16 7.16
CA ASP A 452 14.38 -15.62 6.82
C ASP A 452 15.48 -16.16 7.73
N ASN A 453 15.22 -16.31 9.03
CA ASN A 453 16.14 -16.99 9.94
C ASN A 453 16.41 -18.44 9.49
N ILE A 454 15.34 -19.19 9.19
CA ILE A 454 15.45 -20.57 8.71
C ILE A 454 16.23 -20.63 7.40
N PHE A 455 15.90 -19.79 6.43
CA PHE A 455 16.59 -19.78 5.12
C PHE A 455 18.05 -19.34 5.23
N THR A 456 18.39 -18.48 6.18
CA THR A 456 19.78 -18.09 6.46
C THR A 456 20.59 -19.25 7.04
N SER A 457 19.99 -20.05 7.95
CA SER A 457 20.59 -21.31 8.41
C SER A 457 20.72 -22.35 7.30
N ILE A 458 19.77 -22.42 6.37
CA ILE A 458 19.86 -23.29 5.18
C ILE A 458 21.00 -22.83 4.26
N ASN A 459 21.09 -21.54 3.92
CA ASN A 459 22.17 -21.00 3.07
C ASN A 459 23.56 -21.25 3.65
N ARG A 460 23.72 -21.22 4.97
CA ARG A 460 24.99 -21.52 5.67
C ARG A 460 25.39 -22.99 5.54
N ASP A 461 24.41 -23.90 5.61
CA ASP A 461 24.64 -25.33 5.67
C ASP A 461 24.58 -26.01 4.27
N PHE A 462 23.89 -25.39 3.32
CA PHE A 462 23.68 -25.85 1.94
C PHE A 462 24.06 -24.73 0.96
N PRO A 463 25.27 -24.75 0.37
CA PRO A 463 25.73 -23.70 -0.55
C PRO A 463 25.04 -23.73 -1.91
N SER A 464 24.39 -24.84 -2.26
CA SER A 464 23.48 -24.96 -3.40
C SER A 464 22.20 -25.70 -3.00
N LEU A 465 21.08 -25.28 -3.57
CA LEU A 465 19.74 -25.78 -3.22
C LEU A 465 18.76 -25.58 -4.38
N GLN A 466 17.83 -26.51 -4.54
CA GLN A 466 16.65 -26.36 -5.39
C GLN A 466 15.35 -26.52 -4.57
N TRP A 467 14.29 -25.83 -4.99
CA TRP A 467 12.96 -25.96 -4.38
C TRP A 467 11.85 -25.65 -5.37
N THR A 468 10.61 -26.01 -5.03
CA THR A 468 9.44 -25.82 -5.90
C THR A 468 8.32 -25.17 -5.11
N VAL A 469 7.70 -24.14 -5.69
CA VAL A 469 6.61 -23.36 -5.10
C VAL A 469 5.44 -23.34 -6.08
N ASP A 470 4.21 -23.16 -5.60
CA ASP A 470 3.05 -22.91 -6.47
C ASP A 470 3.15 -21.50 -7.09
N GLU A 471 2.73 -21.33 -8.34
CA GLU A 471 2.71 -20.02 -9.00
C GLU A 471 1.81 -19.01 -8.25
N LYS A 472 0.81 -19.51 -7.51
CA LYS A 472 -0.14 -18.70 -6.74
C LYS A 472 0.24 -18.52 -5.26
N ASP A 473 1.44 -18.96 -4.83
CA ASP A 473 1.89 -18.79 -3.45
C ASP A 473 1.99 -17.31 -3.08
N GLU A 474 1.41 -16.92 -1.94
CA GLU A 474 1.35 -15.52 -1.50
C GLU A 474 2.74 -14.89 -1.26
N ASN A 475 3.76 -15.72 -1.04
CA ASN A 475 5.13 -15.33 -0.74
C ASN A 475 6.08 -15.63 -1.92
N ILE A 476 5.57 -15.90 -3.12
CA ILE A 476 6.39 -16.21 -4.31
C ILE A 476 7.47 -15.14 -4.61
N ALA A 477 7.18 -13.87 -4.35
CA ALA A 477 8.15 -12.77 -4.50
C ALA A 477 9.34 -12.88 -3.52
N TRP A 478 9.12 -13.41 -2.32
CA TRP A 478 10.20 -13.71 -1.36
C TRP A 478 11.06 -14.86 -1.88
N HIS A 479 10.45 -15.95 -2.38
CA HIS A 479 11.20 -17.06 -2.98
C HIS A 479 12.05 -16.61 -4.17
N PHE A 480 11.50 -15.76 -5.05
CA PHE A 480 12.26 -15.17 -6.15
C PHE A 480 13.46 -14.35 -5.64
N ALA A 481 13.27 -13.50 -4.62
CA ALA A 481 14.34 -12.70 -4.03
C ALA A 481 15.43 -13.50 -3.29
N LYS A 482 15.14 -14.75 -2.90
CA LYS A 482 16.12 -15.71 -2.34
C LYS A 482 16.78 -16.61 -3.39
N SER A 483 16.39 -16.51 -4.66
CA SER A 483 16.88 -17.37 -5.75
C SER A 483 17.93 -16.68 -6.63
N GLN A 484 18.77 -17.49 -7.26
CA GLN A 484 19.66 -17.08 -8.35
C GLN A 484 18.98 -17.24 -9.72
N GLY A 485 18.05 -18.19 -9.83
CA GLY A 485 17.28 -18.46 -11.05
C GLY A 485 15.96 -19.17 -10.75
N SER A 486 15.06 -19.10 -11.73
CA SER A 486 13.71 -19.67 -11.65
C SER A 486 13.22 -20.20 -13.00
N TYR A 487 12.35 -21.21 -12.98
CA TYR A 487 11.71 -21.77 -14.18
C TYR A 487 10.24 -22.16 -13.88
N LEU A 488 9.30 -21.59 -14.64
CA LEU A 488 7.85 -21.80 -14.49
C LEU A 488 7.33 -22.90 -15.42
N LYS A 489 6.54 -23.84 -14.89
CA LYS A 489 5.80 -24.84 -15.68
C LYS A 489 4.57 -25.35 -14.94
N ASN A 490 3.44 -25.46 -15.65
CA ASN A 490 2.19 -26.05 -15.15
C ASN A 490 1.74 -25.54 -13.76
N GLY A 491 1.81 -24.22 -13.53
CA GLY A 491 1.41 -23.62 -12.26
C GLY A 491 2.37 -23.85 -11.09
N LYS A 492 3.58 -24.37 -11.33
CA LYS A 492 4.65 -24.46 -10.32
C LYS A 492 5.93 -23.78 -10.82
N VAL A 493 6.66 -23.16 -9.90
CA VAL A 493 7.95 -22.52 -10.16
C VAL A 493 9.05 -23.30 -9.46
N LEU A 494 10.00 -23.81 -10.25
CA LEU A 494 11.29 -24.29 -9.77
C LEU A 494 12.18 -23.09 -9.49
N PHE A 495 12.82 -23.06 -8.32
CA PHE A 495 13.82 -22.07 -7.93
C PHE A 495 15.13 -22.77 -7.53
N TRP A 496 16.25 -22.08 -7.71
CA TRP A 496 17.55 -22.55 -7.24
C TRP A 496 18.49 -21.40 -6.85
N TYR A 497 19.51 -21.72 -6.06
CA TYR A 497 20.70 -20.89 -5.86
C TYR A 497 21.96 -21.74 -5.79
N GLY A 498 23.13 -21.12 -6.01
CA GLY A 498 24.44 -21.76 -5.84
C GLY A 498 24.83 -22.72 -6.96
N ILE A 499 24.13 -22.67 -8.10
CA ILE A 499 24.41 -23.50 -9.28
C ILE A 499 24.87 -22.57 -10.40
N ASN A 500 26.12 -22.75 -10.85
CA ASN A 500 26.75 -21.90 -11.85
C ASN A 500 27.00 -22.62 -13.20
N ASP A 501 26.78 -23.94 -13.26
CA ASP A 501 26.95 -24.75 -14.47
C ASP A 501 25.62 -25.02 -15.17
N LEU A 502 25.61 -24.87 -16.49
CA LEU A 502 24.41 -25.01 -17.32
C LEU A 502 23.92 -26.48 -17.41
N ASP A 503 24.80 -27.46 -17.22
CA ASP A 503 24.45 -28.88 -17.28
C ASP A 503 23.59 -29.30 -16.08
N THR A 504 23.95 -28.87 -14.87
CA THR A 504 23.16 -29.14 -13.66
C THR A 504 21.85 -28.36 -13.66
N ILE A 505 21.84 -27.10 -14.12
CA ILE A 505 20.60 -26.33 -14.32
C ILE A 505 19.68 -27.06 -15.32
N SER A 506 20.23 -27.56 -16.43
CA SER A 506 19.46 -28.32 -17.41
C SER A 506 18.92 -29.63 -16.84
N LYS A 507 19.69 -30.36 -16.01
CA LYS A 507 19.22 -31.57 -15.33
C LYS A 507 18.04 -31.28 -14.40
N ILE A 508 18.13 -30.30 -13.51
CA ILE A 508 17.03 -30.00 -12.57
C ILE A 508 15.76 -29.50 -13.30
N ILE A 509 15.91 -28.72 -14.39
CA ILE A 509 14.76 -28.29 -15.23
C ILE A 509 14.13 -29.48 -15.96
N ASN A 510 14.94 -30.45 -16.41
CA ASN A 510 14.46 -31.66 -17.07
C ASN A 510 13.77 -32.62 -16.08
N GLU A 511 14.32 -32.83 -14.89
CA GLU A 511 13.70 -33.62 -13.81
C GLU A 511 12.37 -33.00 -13.35
N PHE A 512 12.36 -31.68 -13.12
CA PHE A 512 11.15 -30.91 -12.84
C PHE A 512 10.12 -31.06 -13.96
N THR A 513 10.52 -30.90 -15.22
CA THR A 513 9.65 -31.11 -16.39
C THR A 513 9.11 -32.55 -16.46
N ALA A 514 9.96 -33.55 -16.23
CA ALA A 514 9.60 -34.97 -16.30
C ALA A 514 8.55 -35.35 -15.25
N SER A 515 8.56 -34.68 -14.09
CA SER A 515 7.55 -34.88 -13.03
C SER A 515 6.10 -34.57 -13.47
N PHE A 516 5.92 -33.82 -14.56
CA PHE A 516 4.61 -33.55 -15.18
C PHE A 516 4.27 -34.47 -16.37
N LEU A 517 5.26 -35.14 -16.97
CA LEU A 517 5.08 -35.98 -18.16
C LEU A 517 4.56 -37.38 -17.83
N SER A 518 4.77 -37.86 -16.60
CA SER A 518 4.28 -39.15 -16.11
C SER A 518 2.75 -39.26 -15.95
N GLY A 519 1.99 -38.23 -16.35
CA GLY A 519 0.53 -38.19 -16.28
C GLY A 519 -0.22 -38.28 -17.63
N HIS A 520 0.45 -38.24 -18.79
CA HIS A 520 -0.23 -38.24 -20.10
C HIS A 520 0.44 -39.19 -21.10
N SER A 521 -0.34 -40.16 -21.59
CA SER A 521 0.07 -41.07 -22.67
C SER A 521 -0.03 -40.39 -24.04
N ASN A 522 1.01 -40.60 -24.85
CA ASN A 522 1.08 -40.49 -26.31
C ASN A 522 0.12 -39.53 -27.03
N ASN A 523 0.68 -38.41 -27.51
CA ASN A 523 0.69 -38.17 -28.96
C ASN A 523 1.89 -37.29 -29.34
N THR A 524 2.78 -37.86 -30.14
CA THR A 524 3.99 -37.21 -30.65
C THR A 524 3.74 -36.57 -32.02
N SER A 525 4.22 -35.35 -32.21
CA SER A 525 4.56 -34.83 -33.53
C SER A 525 5.83 -33.99 -33.42
N ASN A 526 6.89 -34.45 -34.07
CA ASN A 526 8.19 -33.77 -34.10
C ASN A 526 8.14 -32.50 -34.96
N SER A 527 8.83 -31.45 -34.54
CA SER A 527 9.33 -30.41 -35.45
C SER A 527 10.77 -30.06 -35.08
N SER A 528 11.70 -30.44 -35.95
CA SER A 528 13.15 -30.32 -35.78
C SER A 528 13.67 -28.90 -36.05
N ASN A 529 14.79 -28.56 -35.39
CA ASN A 529 15.58 -27.35 -35.65
C ASN A 529 16.00 -27.20 -37.12
N VAL A 530 15.81 -26.01 -37.71
CA VAL A 530 16.67 -25.49 -38.79
C VAL A 530 16.80 -23.97 -38.63
N PHE A 531 18.03 -23.48 -38.47
CA PHE A 531 18.36 -22.06 -38.66
C PHE A 531 18.56 -21.79 -40.17
N VAL A 532 17.89 -20.77 -40.71
CA VAL A 532 18.30 -20.13 -41.98
C VAL A 532 18.17 -18.61 -41.84
N SER A 533 19.22 -17.90 -42.22
CA SER A 533 19.26 -16.45 -42.31
C SER A 533 18.54 -15.93 -43.56
N GLY A 534 17.66 -14.95 -43.38
CA GLY A 534 17.00 -14.28 -44.49
C GLY A 534 16.29 -13.01 -44.02
N GLN A 535 16.78 -11.84 -44.44
CA GLN A 535 16.10 -10.57 -44.21
C GLN A 535 14.77 -10.56 -44.99
N SER A 536 13.68 -10.79 -44.28
CA SER A 536 12.33 -10.52 -44.77
C SER A 536 11.75 -9.38 -43.94
N LYS A 537 11.34 -8.29 -44.61
CA LYS A 537 10.45 -7.31 -43.97
C LYS A 537 9.14 -8.04 -43.68
N LYS A 538 8.88 -8.34 -42.40
CA LYS A 538 7.59 -8.90 -41.97
C LYS A 538 6.54 -7.79 -42.06
N THR A 539 5.72 -7.84 -43.10
CA THR A 539 4.46 -7.09 -43.14
C THR A 539 3.57 -7.62 -42.00
N TYR A 540 3.04 -6.74 -41.15
CA TYR A 540 2.22 -7.10 -39.99
C TYR A 540 0.90 -7.77 -40.41
N SER A 541 0.88 -9.10 -40.57
CA SER A 541 -0.27 -9.84 -41.13
C SER A 541 -1.34 -10.26 -40.11
N THR A 542 -1.49 -9.55 -38.99
CA THR A 542 -2.45 -9.87 -37.91
C THR A 542 -3.60 -8.87 -37.76
N VAL A 543 -3.57 -7.74 -38.47
CA VAL A 543 -4.66 -6.75 -38.43
C VAL A 543 -5.82 -7.26 -39.30
N SER A 544 -6.79 -7.93 -38.68
CA SER A 544 -8.03 -8.33 -39.35
C SER A 544 -8.82 -7.10 -39.78
N SER A 545 -9.24 -7.01 -41.04
CA SER A 545 -9.94 -5.83 -41.57
C SER A 545 -11.23 -5.48 -40.79
N PRO A 546 -11.56 -4.19 -40.64
CA PRO A 546 -12.82 -3.76 -40.03
C PRO A 546 -14.07 -4.35 -40.67
N LYS A 547 -15.13 -4.53 -39.87
CA LYS A 547 -16.42 -5.11 -40.30
C LYS A 547 -17.54 -4.06 -40.27
N PRO A 548 -17.58 -3.08 -41.20
CA PRO A 548 -18.59 -2.03 -41.18
C PRO A 548 -20.02 -2.55 -41.38
N ASN A 549 -20.19 -3.69 -42.06
CA ASN A 549 -21.49 -4.29 -42.33
C ASN A 549 -21.75 -5.51 -41.42
N GLY A 550 -22.86 -5.49 -40.68
CA GLY A 550 -23.33 -6.63 -39.90
C GLY A 550 -24.07 -7.69 -40.71
N THR A 551 -24.23 -8.87 -40.12
CA THR A 551 -25.09 -9.96 -40.64
C THR A 551 -26.42 -10.07 -39.90
N LYS A 552 -26.53 -9.46 -38.71
CA LYS A 552 -27.74 -9.44 -37.88
C LYS A 552 -28.42 -8.08 -37.95
N THR A 553 -29.75 -8.07 -38.04
CA THR A 553 -30.60 -6.86 -38.04
C THR A 553 -31.75 -6.94 -37.03
N SER A 554 -31.86 -8.03 -36.27
CA SER A 554 -32.82 -8.17 -35.18
C SER A 554 -32.32 -7.49 -33.91
N THR A 555 -33.24 -6.85 -33.18
CA THR A 555 -32.96 -6.20 -31.89
C THR A 555 -32.48 -7.20 -30.85
N SER A 556 -31.57 -6.77 -29.98
CA SER A 556 -31.15 -7.54 -28.80
C SER A 556 -31.27 -6.78 -27.49
N LYS A 557 -31.56 -7.56 -26.44
CA LYS A 557 -31.87 -7.09 -25.08
C LYS A 557 -30.62 -7.05 -24.21
N ILE A 558 -30.35 -5.88 -23.65
CA ILE A 558 -29.12 -5.56 -22.94
C ILE A 558 -29.41 -5.25 -21.48
N ALA A 559 -28.67 -5.91 -20.59
CA ALA A 559 -28.70 -5.62 -19.17
C ALA A 559 -27.45 -4.85 -18.74
N LEU A 560 -27.63 -3.68 -18.14
CA LEU A 560 -26.54 -2.83 -17.64
C LEU A 560 -26.45 -2.89 -16.11
N ILE A 561 -25.39 -3.52 -15.59
CA ILE A 561 -25.12 -3.57 -14.16
C ILE A 561 -24.10 -2.49 -13.80
N GLY A 562 -24.48 -1.52 -12.95
CA GLY A 562 -23.58 -0.42 -12.54
C GLY A 562 -23.85 0.94 -13.20
N ALA A 563 -25.10 1.21 -13.59
CA ALA A 563 -25.47 2.37 -14.42
C ALA A 563 -25.18 3.78 -13.82
N ARG A 564 -24.82 3.91 -12.53
CA ARG A 564 -24.60 5.20 -11.85
C ARG A 564 -23.32 5.94 -12.32
N GLY A 565 -22.37 5.24 -12.96
CA GLY A 565 -21.09 5.83 -13.38
C GLY A 565 -21.22 6.74 -14.62
N TYR A 566 -20.24 7.64 -14.84
CA TYR A 566 -20.19 8.46 -16.05
C TYR A 566 -20.18 7.60 -17.33
N THR A 567 -19.48 6.46 -17.31
CA THR A 567 -19.50 5.46 -18.39
C THR A 567 -20.89 4.85 -18.58
N GLY A 568 -21.62 4.56 -17.49
CA GLY A 568 -22.98 4.03 -17.53
C GLY A 568 -23.94 4.96 -18.26
N LYS A 569 -23.88 6.27 -17.98
CA LYS A 569 -24.66 7.29 -18.72
C LYS A 569 -24.31 7.33 -20.22
N ASN A 570 -23.03 7.27 -20.57
CA ASN A 570 -22.60 7.25 -21.98
C ASN A 570 -23.05 5.96 -22.70
N LEU A 571 -23.04 4.81 -22.02
CA LEU A 571 -23.58 3.55 -22.53
C LEU A 571 -25.09 3.63 -22.77
N ILE A 572 -25.86 4.20 -21.84
CA ILE A 572 -27.31 4.42 -22.00
C ILE A 572 -27.58 5.25 -23.27
N ASN A 573 -26.84 6.35 -23.47
CA ASN A 573 -27.01 7.21 -24.63
C ASN A 573 -26.65 6.51 -25.95
N LEU A 574 -25.55 5.75 -26.00
CA LEU A 574 -25.17 4.98 -27.18
C LEU A 574 -26.20 3.87 -27.49
N ILE A 575 -26.64 3.13 -26.48
CA ILE A 575 -27.66 2.08 -26.66
C ILE A 575 -29.01 2.70 -27.07
N ASN A 576 -29.38 3.88 -26.55
CA ASN A 576 -30.58 4.60 -27.00
C ASN A 576 -30.51 4.97 -28.50
N SER A 577 -29.33 5.37 -29.00
CA SER A 577 -29.11 5.71 -30.41
C SER A 577 -28.90 4.50 -31.33
N HIS A 578 -28.51 3.33 -30.80
CA HIS A 578 -28.14 2.16 -31.61
C HIS A 578 -29.34 1.48 -32.28
N PRO A 579 -29.35 1.21 -33.60
CA PRO A 579 -30.53 0.67 -34.30
C PRO A 579 -31.04 -0.68 -33.75
N TYR A 580 -30.13 -1.57 -33.34
CA TYR A 580 -30.45 -2.95 -32.96
C TYR A 580 -30.22 -3.33 -31.48
N LEU A 581 -30.00 -2.37 -30.57
CA LEU A 581 -29.82 -2.65 -29.13
C LEU A 581 -30.93 -1.98 -28.32
N GLU A 582 -31.43 -2.68 -27.30
CA GLU A 582 -32.45 -2.19 -26.38
C GLU A 582 -32.04 -2.50 -24.93
N LEU A 583 -32.09 -1.52 -24.03
CA LEU A 583 -31.96 -1.78 -22.59
C LEU A 583 -33.22 -2.49 -22.10
N SER A 584 -33.06 -3.73 -21.60
CA SER A 584 -34.15 -4.46 -20.93
C SER A 584 -34.10 -4.31 -19.41
N HIS A 585 -32.89 -4.22 -18.83
CA HIS A 585 -32.66 -4.17 -17.38
C HIS A 585 -31.50 -3.25 -17.02
N VAL A 586 -31.64 -2.47 -15.94
CA VAL A 586 -30.62 -1.49 -15.53
C VAL A 586 -30.45 -1.50 -14.00
N SER A 587 -29.39 -2.13 -13.49
CA SER A 587 -29.17 -2.27 -12.04
C SER A 587 -28.42 -1.09 -11.41
N SER A 588 -29.03 -0.50 -10.38
CA SER A 588 -28.44 0.56 -9.54
C SER A 588 -29.09 0.59 -8.14
N ARG A 589 -28.37 0.09 -7.12
CA ARG A 589 -28.79 0.07 -5.70
C ARG A 589 -29.31 1.41 -5.15
N GLN A 590 -28.81 2.54 -5.64
CA GLN A 590 -29.16 3.87 -5.13
C GLN A 590 -30.28 4.56 -5.91
N LEU A 591 -30.50 4.18 -7.16
CA LEU A 591 -31.53 4.76 -8.02
C LEU A 591 -32.75 3.82 -8.15
N ALA A 592 -32.75 2.67 -7.48
CA ALA A 592 -33.79 1.66 -7.57
C ALA A 592 -35.21 2.26 -7.43
N GLY A 593 -36.08 1.96 -8.39
CA GLY A 593 -37.44 2.51 -8.50
C GLY A 593 -37.53 3.84 -9.25
N GLN A 594 -36.42 4.50 -9.60
CA GLN A 594 -36.41 5.71 -10.44
C GLN A 594 -36.35 5.33 -11.92
N LYS A 595 -36.94 6.15 -12.79
CA LYS A 595 -36.85 5.98 -14.26
C LYS A 595 -35.41 6.19 -14.73
N VAL A 596 -34.98 5.43 -15.73
CA VAL A 596 -33.70 5.66 -16.40
C VAL A 596 -33.81 6.93 -17.24
N GLU A 597 -33.11 7.98 -16.82
CA GLU A 597 -33.00 9.24 -17.57
C GLU A 597 -32.28 9.00 -18.92
N ASP A 598 -32.53 9.89 -19.89
CA ASP A 598 -31.92 9.90 -21.23
C ASP A 598 -32.18 8.65 -22.13
N TYR A 599 -32.99 7.70 -21.68
CA TYR A 599 -33.45 6.54 -22.47
C TYR A 599 -34.90 6.71 -22.95
N THR A 600 -35.15 6.56 -24.25
CA THR A 600 -36.43 6.94 -24.90
C THR A 600 -37.13 5.83 -25.68
N LYS A 601 -36.48 4.68 -25.92
CA LYS A 601 -37.06 3.56 -26.68
C LYS A 601 -38.19 2.83 -25.95
N SER A 602 -38.05 2.67 -24.64
CA SER A 602 -39.00 1.97 -23.78
C SER A 602 -38.90 2.52 -22.35
N GLU A 603 -39.94 2.32 -21.54
CA GLU A 603 -39.93 2.78 -20.15
C GLU A 603 -39.16 1.79 -19.27
N VAL A 604 -37.91 2.13 -18.99
CA VAL A 604 -37.00 1.34 -18.14
C VAL A 604 -36.81 2.06 -16.81
N ILE A 605 -36.85 1.29 -15.71
CA ILE A 605 -36.52 1.78 -14.36
C ILE A 605 -35.19 1.20 -13.91
N HIS A 606 -34.54 1.90 -12.99
CA HIS A 606 -33.43 1.34 -12.24
C HIS A 606 -33.94 0.26 -11.27
N GLU A 607 -33.31 -0.91 -11.33
CA GLU A 607 -33.61 -2.06 -10.50
C GLU A 607 -32.52 -2.29 -9.45
N ASN A 608 -32.81 -3.10 -8.43
CA ASN A 608 -31.80 -3.59 -7.49
C ASN A 608 -31.62 -5.10 -7.68
N LEU A 609 -31.12 -5.51 -8.84
CA LEU A 609 -30.94 -6.92 -9.18
C LEU A 609 -29.95 -7.59 -8.23
N GLN A 610 -30.40 -8.64 -7.55
CA GLN A 610 -29.58 -9.59 -6.79
C GLN A 610 -29.15 -10.77 -7.67
N ILE A 611 -28.38 -11.68 -7.09
CA ILE A 611 -27.87 -12.91 -7.73
C ILE A 611 -29.02 -13.78 -8.22
N GLU A 612 -30.07 -13.92 -7.42
CA GLU A 612 -31.26 -14.72 -7.72
C GLU A 612 -32.06 -14.14 -8.89
N ASP A 613 -32.20 -12.81 -8.95
CA ASP A 613 -32.89 -12.12 -10.05
C ASP A 613 -32.13 -12.34 -11.37
N ILE A 614 -30.80 -12.20 -11.34
CA ILE A 614 -29.95 -12.43 -12.53
C ILE A 614 -30.03 -13.87 -13.01
N LYS A 615 -30.05 -14.85 -12.10
CA LYS A 615 -30.27 -16.26 -12.45
C LYS A 615 -31.64 -16.50 -13.09
N ALA A 616 -32.69 -15.82 -12.60
CA ALA A 616 -34.01 -15.91 -13.20
C ALA A 616 -34.05 -15.28 -14.60
N LEU A 617 -33.50 -14.07 -14.78
CA LEU A 617 -33.44 -13.37 -16.06
C LEU A 617 -32.67 -14.13 -17.14
N GLU A 618 -31.53 -14.74 -16.77
CA GLU A 618 -30.75 -15.60 -17.68
C GLU A 618 -31.53 -16.87 -18.04
N LYS A 619 -32.16 -17.53 -17.05
CA LYS A 619 -32.92 -18.77 -17.25
C LYS A 619 -34.16 -18.55 -18.14
N GLU A 620 -34.76 -17.37 -18.06
CA GLU A 620 -35.90 -16.95 -18.88
C GLU A 620 -35.50 -16.41 -20.26
N GLY A 621 -34.20 -16.29 -20.56
CA GLY A 621 -33.72 -15.73 -21.83
C GLY A 621 -34.12 -14.27 -22.05
N LYS A 622 -34.21 -13.49 -20.98
CA LYS A 622 -34.63 -12.07 -21.04
C LYS A 622 -33.50 -11.11 -21.44
N VAL A 623 -32.26 -11.59 -21.47
CA VAL A 623 -31.06 -10.81 -21.76
C VAL A 623 -30.20 -11.57 -22.77
N ASP A 624 -29.79 -10.88 -23.84
CA ASP A 624 -28.84 -11.39 -24.83
C ASP A 624 -27.40 -10.99 -24.50
N PHE A 625 -27.21 -9.84 -23.85
CA PHE A 625 -25.90 -9.30 -23.49
C PHE A 625 -25.90 -8.59 -22.14
N TRP A 626 -24.95 -8.97 -21.28
CA TRP A 626 -24.72 -8.38 -19.96
C TRP A 626 -23.50 -7.45 -19.98
N ILE A 627 -23.69 -6.21 -19.52
CA ILE A 627 -22.60 -5.22 -19.36
C ILE A 627 -22.31 -5.05 -17.88
N MET A 628 -21.09 -5.39 -17.45
CA MET A 628 -20.58 -5.12 -16.10
C MET A 628 -19.85 -3.78 -16.10
N ALA A 629 -20.56 -2.70 -15.77
CA ALA A 629 -20.03 -1.35 -15.59
C ALA A 629 -19.71 -1.07 -14.10
N LEU A 630 -19.02 -2.02 -13.46
CA LEU A 630 -18.76 -2.05 -12.02
C LEU A 630 -17.29 -1.71 -11.68
N PRO A 631 -16.98 -1.32 -10.42
CA PRO A 631 -15.60 -1.25 -9.94
C PRO A 631 -14.92 -2.62 -9.94
N ASN A 632 -13.58 -2.62 -10.00
CA ASN A 632 -12.77 -3.83 -9.87
C ASN A 632 -13.13 -4.62 -8.59
N LYS A 633 -13.11 -5.95 -8.70
CA LYS A 633 -13.48 -6.97 -7.70
C LYS A 633 -14.97 -6.96 -7.30
N VAL A 634 -15.85 -6.42 -8.13
CA VAL A 634 -17.31 -6.35 -7.86
C VAL A 634 -18.15 -7.10 -8.90
N SER A 635 -17.63 -7.37 -10.10
CA SER A 635 -18.35 -8.08 -11.17
C SER A 635 -18.50 -9.58 -10.94
N GLU A 636 -17.53 -10.22 -10.27
CA GLU A 636 -17.44 -11.69 -10.12
C GLU A 636 -18.75 -12.40 -9.72
N PRO A 637 -19.46 -12.00 -8.63
CA PRO A 637 -20.65 -12.74 -8.18
C PRO A 637 -21.82 -12.66 -9.17
N PHE A 638 -21.83 -11.63 -10.02
CA PHE A 638 -22.83 -11.49 -11.09
C PHE A 638 -22.47 -12.34 -12.31
N ILE A 639 -21.18 -12.46 -12.62
CA ILE A 639 -20.67 -13.32 -13.70
C ILE A 639 -20.91 -14.79 -13.35
N GLU A 640 -20.51 -15.22 -12.14
CA GLU A 640 -20.79 -16.57 -11.62
C GLU A 640 -22.30 -16.90 -11.65
N ALA A 641 -23.15 -15.90 -11.34
CA ALA A 641 -24.60 -16.08 -11.38
C ALA A 641 -25.10 -16.40 -12.80
N ILE A 642 -24.66 -15.64 -13.81
CA ILE A 642 -25.00 -15.85 -15.22
C ILE A 642 -24.46 -17.21 -15.70
N GLU A 643 -23.19 -17.51 -15.45
CA GLU A 643 -22.56 -18.76 -15.90
C GLU A 643 -23.20 -20.00 -15.25
N SER A 644 -23.64 -19.93 -13.99
CA SER A 644 -24.28 -21.05 -13.29
C SER A 644 -25.59 -21.54 -13.94
N VAL A 645 -26.22 -20.74 -14.80
CA VAL A 645 -27.46 -21.07 -15.51
C VAL A 645 -27.18 -21.78 -16.84
N ASN A 646 -25.96 -21.72 -17.38
CA ASN A 646 -25.57 -22.23 -18.71
C ASN A 646 -26.42 -21.66 -19.86
N GLY A 647 -26.74 -20.38 -19.81
CA GLY A 647 -27.49 -19.69 -20.86
C GLY A 647 -26.67 -19.35 -22.11
N ASN A 648 -27.33 -18.64 -23.03
CA ASN A 648 -26.78 -18.24 -24.33
C ASN A 648 -26.37 -16.76 -24.40
N SER A 649 -26.54 -16.00 -23.31
CA SER A 649 -26.12 -14.60 -23.28
C SER A 649 -24.60 -14.46 -23.40
N LYS A 650 -24.17 -13.23 -23.70
CA LYS A 650 -22.77 -12.81 -23.71
C LYS A 650 -22.49 -11.80 -22.60
N ILE A 651 -21.23 -11.69 -22.18
CA ILE A 651 -20.80 -10.81 -21.08
C ILE A 651 -19.67 -9.90 -21.57
N ILE A 652 -19.72 -8.63 -21.21
CA ILE A 652 -18.57 -7.71 -21.30
C ILE A 652 -18.32 -7.07 -19.94
N ASP A 653 -17.07 -7.13 -19.48
CA ASP A 653 -16.63 -6.49 -18.24
C ASP A 653 -15.75 -5.28 -18.55
N LEU A 654 -16.10 -4.13 -17.97
CA LEU A 654 -15.35 -2.88 -18.08
C LEU A 654 -14.32 -2.72 -16.95
N SER A 655 -14.37 -3.57 -15.93
CA SER A 655 -13.35 -3.67 -14.88
C SER A 655 -11.98 -4.06 -15.46
N ALA A 656 -10.95 -4.04 -14.62
CA ALA A 656 -9.63 -4.53 -14.98
C ALA A 656 -9.41 -6.02 -14.64
N ASP A 657 -10.36 -6.68 -13.96
CA ASP A 657 -10.16 -8.01 -13.36
C ASP A 657 -9.89 -9.07 -14.44
N HIS A 658 -10.67 -9.03 -15.52
CA HIS A 658 -10.63 -10.00 -16.61
C HIS A 658 -9.59 -9.70 -17.71
N ARG A 659 -8.91 -8.55 -17.66
CA ARG A 659 -7.99 -8.10 -18.74
C ARG A 659 -6.70 -8.91 -18.86
N PHE A 660 -6.40 -9.75 -17.87
CA PHE A 660 -5.19 -10.57 -17.76
C PHE A 660 -5.45 -12.08 -17.81
N VAL A 661 -6.71 -12.48 -17.98
CA VAL A 661 -7.13 -13.89 -18.08
C VAL A 661 -6.83 -14.40 -19.50
N PRO A 662 -6.57 -15.71 -19.72
CA PRO A 662 -6.30 -16.25 -21.05
C PRO A 662 -7.43 -15.94 -22.07
N GLU A 663 -7.05 -15.66 -23.32
CA GLU A 663 -8.00 -15.29 -24.38
C GLU A 663 -9.01 -16.41 -24.74
N THR A 664 -8.73 -17.64 -24.34
CA THR A 664 -9.65 -18.78 -24.43
C THR A 664 -10.85 -18.65 -23.51
N GLU A 665 -10.74 -17.87 -22.43
CA GLU A 665 -11.80 -17.63 -21.45
C GLU A 665 -12.42 -16.23 -21.60
N TRP A 666 -11.58 -15.22 -21.86
CA TRP A 666 -11.99 -13.81 -22.01
C TRP A 666 -11.25 -13.15 -23.18
N ALA A 667 -11.96 -12.84 -24.26
CA ALA A 667 -11.38 -12.13 -25.39
C ALA A 667 -11.06 -10.68 -25.01
N TYR A 668 -9.88 -10.17 -25.39
CA TYR A 668 -9.50 -8.79 -25.12
C TYR A 668 -10.06 -7.86 -26.19
N GLY A 669 -10.96 -6.98 -25.78
CA GLY A 669 -11.80 -6.19 -26.67
C GLY A 669 -11.13 -4.93 -27.24
N LEU A 670 -10.02 -5.10 -27.98
CA LEU A 670 -9.35 -4.02 -28.72
C LEU A 670 -9.20 -4.42 -30.22
N PRO A 671 -10.26 -4.28 -31.03
CA PRO A 671 -10.35 -4.80 -32.41
C PRO A 671 -9.23 -4.33 -33.35
N GLU A 672 -8.71 -3.13 -33.14
CA GLU A 672 -7.66 -2.53 -33.98
C GLU A 672 -6.31 -3.27 -33.89
N LEU A 673 -6.08 -4.03 -32.82
CA LEU A 673 -4.82 -4.76 -32.56
C LEU A 673 -5.01 -6.27 -32.33
N ASN A 674 -6.25 -6.75 -32.33
CA ASN A 674 -6.60 -8.13 -32.01
C ASN A 674 -7.50 -8.73 -33.10
N ASP A 675 -7.54 -10.05 -33.20
CA ASP A 675 -8.35 -10.75 -34.18
C ASP A 675 -9.86 -10.53 -33.95
N ARG A 676 -10.50 -9.77 -34.85
CA ARG A 676 -11.94 -9.48 -34.84
C ARG A 676 -12.80 -10.75 -34.91
N GLU A 677 -12.32 -11.86 -35.47
CA GLU A 677 -13.03 -13.14 -35.45
C GLU A 677 -13.10 -13.76 -34.06
N LYS A 678 -12.04 -13.63 -33.25
CA LYS A 678 -12.05 -14.08 -31.84
C LYS A 678 -13.06 -13.27 -31.04
N ILE A 679 -13.03 -11.94 -31.17
CA ILE A 679 -13.97 -11.04 -30.46
C ILE A 679 -15.41 -11.35 -30.88
N ALA A 680 -15.68 -11.56 -32.18
CA ALA A 680 -17.02 -11.92 -32.67
C ALA A 680 -17.54 -13.25 -32.09
N LYS A 681 -16.67 -14.25 -31.97
CA LYS A 681 -17.01 -15.60 -31.45
C LYS A 681 -17.04 -15.67 -29.92
N ALA A 682 -16.45 -14.70 -29.21
CA ALA A 682 -16.36 -14.70 -27.76
C ALA A 682 -17.74 -14.73 -27.07
N LYS A 683 -17.85 -15.50 -25.97
CA LYS A 683 -18.95 -15.36 -25.00
C LYS A 683 -18.66 -14.28 -23.96
N LYS A 684 -17.39 -14.10 -23.57
CA LYS A 684 -16.96 -13.17 -22.53
C LYS A 684 -15.85 -12.25 -23.08
N ILE A 685 -15.98 -10.94 -22.86
CA ILE A 685 -15.07 -9.92 -23.38
C ILE A 685 -14.56 -9.03 -22.24
N ALA A 686 -13.24 -8.90 -22.14
CA ALA A 686 -12.62 -7.94 -21.24
C ALA A 686 -12.40 -6.63 -22.01
N ASN A 687 -13.10 -5.56 -21.64
CA ASN A 687 -12.94 -4.26 -22.29
C ASN A 687 -11.64 -3.60 -21.81
N PRO A 688 -10.79 -3.07 -22.71
CA PRO A 688 -9.53 -2.44 -22.35
C PRO A 688 -9.74 -1.16 -21.53
N GLY A 689 -8.72 -0.77 -20.76
CA GLY A 689 -8.72 0.48 -20.00
C GLY A 689 -8.34 1.69 -20.86
N CYS A 690 -8.99 2.84 -20.64
CA CYS A 690 -8.80 4.07 -21.43
C CYS A 690 -7.33 4.45 -21.73
N TYR A 691 -6.46 4.48 -20.72
CA TYR A 691 -5.02 4.73 -20.91
C TYR A 691 -4.33 3.61 -21.70
N ALA A 692 -4.72 2.36 -21.45
CA ALA A 692 -4.15 1.22 -22.13
C ALA A 692 -4.55 1.20 -23.62
N THR A 693 -5.79 1.53 -23.97
CA THR A 693 -6.26 1.66 -25.36
C THR A 693 -5.39 2.64 -26.14
N GLY A 694 -5.28 3.89 -25.68
CA GLY A 694 -4.49 4.91 -26.38
C GLY A 694 -3.00 4.58 -26.44
N SER A 695 -2.42 4.02 -25.36
CA SER A 695 -0.99 3.69 -25.31
C SER A 695 -0.64 2.49 -26.18
N GLN A 696 -1.50 1.47 -26.23
CA GLN A 696 -1.29 0.33 -27.12
C GLN A 696 -1.33 0.76 -28.59
N LEU A 697 -2.31 1.60 -28.95
CA LEU A 697 -2.42 2.13 -30.30
C LEU A 697 -1.24 3.04 -30.67
N ALA A 698 -0.71 3.79 -29.71
CA ALA A 698 0.50 4.59 -29.89
C ALA A 698 1.79 3.76 -30.06
N ILE A 699 1.89 2.57 -29.46
CA ILE A 699 3.14 1.78 -29.43
C ILE A 699 3.16 0.69 -30.51
N ALA A 700 2.01 0.09 -30.85
CA ALA A 700 1.98 -1.10 -31.71
C ALA A 700 2.66 -0.95 -33.09
N PRO A 701 2.50 0.16 -33.86
CA PRO A 701 3.10 0.27 -35.21
C PRO A 701 4.64 0.25 -35.21
N ILE A 702 5.25 0.75 -34.14
CA ILE A 702 6.70 0.91 -34.00
C ILE A 702 7.38 -0.21 -33.20
N LYS A 703 6.62 -1.22 -32.76
CA LYS A 703 7.11 -2.26 -31.82
C LYS A 703 8.43 -2.90 -32.27
N GLU A 704 8.55 -3.22 -33.55
CA GLU A 704 9.74 -3.87 -34.13
C GLU A 704 10.97 -2.92 -34.27
N TYR A 705 10.79 -1.62 -34.03
CA TYR A 705 11.86 -0.60 -34.05
C TYR A 705 12.42 -0.29 -32.66
N LEU A 706 11.75 -0.74 -31.59
CA LEU A 706 12.12 -0.45 -30.20
C LEU A 706 13.47 -1.08 -29.82
N THR A 707 14.32 -0.30 -29.17
CA THR A 707 15.61 -0.77 -28.61
C THR A 707 15.58 -0.99 -27.10
N SER A 708 14.65 -0.36 -26.39
CA SER A 708 14.43 -0.54 -24.95
C SER A 708 12.99 -0.17 -24.55
N GLU A 709 12.70 -0.17 -23.25
CA GLU A 709 11.37 0.10 -22.68
C GLU A 709 10.86 1.51 -23.05
N PRO A 710 9.76 1.64 -23.83
CA PRO A 710 9.12 2.92 -24.07
C PRO A 710 8.45 3.45 -22.79
N THR A 711 8.29 4.76 -22.73
CA THR A 711 7.72 5.48 -21.58
C THR A 711 6.50 6.28 -21.99
N VAL A 712 5.44 6.21 -21.18
CA VAL A 712 4.16 6.88 -21.42
C VAL A 712 3.87 7.82 -20.25
N PHE A 713 3.85 9.12 -20.53
CA PHE A 713 3.30 10.12 -19.61
C PHE A 713 1.85 10.42 -20.04
N GLY A 714 0.88 10.20 -19.15
CA GLY A 714 -0.53 10.32 -19.51
C GLY A 714 -1.31 11.22 -18.57
N VAL A 715 -2.11 12.15 -19.10
CA VAL A 715 -3.00 13.01 -18.30
C VAL A 715 -4.45 12.82 -18.73
N SER A 716 -5.33 12.41 -17.81
CA SER A 716 -6.78 12.28 -18.04
C SER A 716 -7.59 13.42 -17.43
N GLY A 717 -8.81 13.59 -17.93
CA GLY A 717 -9.84 14.36 -17.28
C GLY A 717 -10.38 13.67 -16.03
N TYR A 718 -10.92 14.45 -15.11
CA TYR A 718 -11.22 14.01 -13.75
C TYR A 718 -12.40 13.03 -13.61
N SER A 719 -13.20 12.86 -14.67
CA SER A 719 -14.18 11.77 -14.77
C SER A 719 -13.54 10.38 -14.69
N GLY A 720 -12.25 10.25 -15.06
CA GLY A 720 -11.48 9.00 -14.96
C GLY A 720 -11.29 8.49 -13.53
N ALA A 721 -11.40 9.34 -12.52
CA ALA A 721 -11.38 8.96 -11.11
C ALA A 721 -12.77 8.53 -10.57
N GLY A 722 -13.79 8.44 -11.43
CA GLY A 722 -15.13 7.96 -11.10
C GLY A 722 -16.00 8.99 -10.36
N THR A 723 -17.07 8.52 -9.71
CA THR A 723 -18.07 9.37 -9.04
C THR A 723 -17.98 9.38 -7.50
N LYS A 724 -17.03 8.67 -6.91
CA LYS A 724 -16.78 8.69 -5.46
C LYS A 724 -15.88 9.89 -5.13
N PRO A 725 -16.28 10.83 -4.24
CA PRO A 725 -15.49 12.02 -3.97
C PRO A 725 -14.04 11.72 -3.54
N SER A 726 -13.11 12.42 -4.19
CA SER A 726 -11.67 12.33 -3.98
C SER A 726 -11.00 13.60 -4.52
N PRO A 727 -9.74 13.89 -4.17
CA PRO A 727 -9.01 14.99 -4.80
C PRO A 727 -8.77 14.84 -6.31
N LYS A 728 -8.90 13.62 -6.84
CA LYS A 728 -8.71 13.29 -8.26
C LYS A 728 -9.97 13.53 -9.09
N ASN A 729 -11.11 13.86 -8.45
CA ASN A 729 -12.37 14.28 -9.08
C ASN A 729 -13.04 15.46 -8.35
N ASP A 730 -12.25 16.29 -7.65
CA ASP A 730 -12.69 17.57 -7.10
C ASP A 730 -12.17 18.72 -7.99
N PRO A 731 -13.04 19.38 -8.79
CA PRO A 731 -12.64 20.48 -9.65
C PRO A 731 -11.98 21.64 -8.89
N LYS A 732 -12.30 21.86 -7.61
CA LYS A 732 -11.67 22.91 -6.79
C LYS A 732 -10.23 22.58 -6.45
N PHE A 733 -9.95 21.31 -6.14
CA PHE A 733 -8.58 20.87 -5.85
C PHE A 733 -7.74 20.70 -7.13
N LEU A 734 -8.38 20.42 -8.25
CA LEU A 734 -7.73 20.33 -9.57
C LEU A 734 -7.47 21.68 -10.25
N ASN A 735 -8.16 22.75 -9.84
CA ASN A 735 -7.97 24.09 -10.41
C ASN A 735 -6.51 24.55 -10.31
N ASN A 736 -5.90 24.88 -11.46
CA ASN A 736 -4.47 25.19 -11.60
C ASN A 736 -3.53 24.08 -11.08
N ASN A 737 -3.93 22.81 -11.20
CA ASN A 737 -3.23 21.67 -10.62
C ASN A 737 -3.19 20.46 -11.58
N LEU A 738 -2.23 19.57 -11.34
CA LEU A 738 -2.02 18.32 -12.07
C LEU A 738 -1.58 17.24 -11.06
N ILE A 739 -2.38 16.19 -10.90
CA ILE A 739 -2.22 15.25 -9.77
C ILE A 739 -1.84 13.86 -10.28
N PRO A 740 -0.75 13.22 -9.80
CA PRO A 740 -0.43 11.84 -10.16
C PRO A 740 -1.48 10.84 -9.64
N TYR A 741 -1.70 9.74 -10.37
CA TYR A 741 -2.51 8.61 -9.91
C TYR A 741 -1.73 7.70 -8.97
N THR A 742 -0.92 6.81 -9.55
CA THR A 742 0.08 5.94 -8.89
C THR A 742 1.30 5.98 -9.80
N LEU A 743 2.49 6.23 -9.25
CA LEU A 743 3.67 6.58 -10.05
C LEU A 743 4.33 5.39 -10.75
N THR A 744 4.15 4.18 -10.24
CA THR A 744 4.62 2.91 -10.80
C THR A 744 3.61 1.80 -10.47
N ASN A 745 3.71 0.64 -11.13
CA ASN A 745 2.81 -0.51 -10.93
C ASN A 745 1.32 -0.16 -11.14
N HIS A 746 1.02 0.88 -11.93
CA HIS A 746 -0.37 1.22 -12.23
C HIS A 746 -0.99 0.11 -13.10
N ILE A 747 -2.27 -0.22 -12.92
CA ILE A 747 -2.86 -1.39 -13.60
C ILE A 747 -2.76 -1.33 -15.14
N HIS A 748 -2.85 -0.13 -15.72
CA HIS A 748 -2.63 0.10 -17.15
C HIS A 748 -1.15 -0.13 -17.59
N GLU A 749 -0.15 0.10 -16.74
CA GLU A 749 1.27 -0.19 -17.01
C GLU A 749 1.45 -1.69 -17.30
N ARG A 750 0.87 -2.52 -16.43
CA ARG A 750 0.80 -3.98 -16.60
C ARG A 750 -0.02 -4.36 -17.82
N GLU A 751 -1.19 -3.74 -18.02
CA GLU A 751 -2.09 -4.03 -19.14
C GLU A 751 -1.41 -3.79 -20.51
N ILE A 752 -0.81 -2.62 -20.70
CA ILE A 752 -0.07 -2.28 -21.93
C ILE A 752 1.11 -3.24 -22.09
N SER A 753 1.87 -3.49 -21.02
CA SER A 753 3.06 -4.35 -21.10
C SER A 753 2.71 -5.79 -21.48
N THR A 754 1.67 -6.37 -20.88
CA THR A 754 1.16 -7.71 -21.20
C THR A 754 0.66 -7.79 -22.63
N ARG A 755 -0.08 -6.78 -23.12
CA ARG A 755 -0.75 -6.84 -24.42
C ARG A 755 0.14 -6.48 -25.61
N ILE A 756 1.07 -5.54 -25.45
CA ILE A 756 2.12 -5.29 -26.46
C ILE A 756 3.19 -6.38 -26.43
N GLY A 757 3.42 -7.02 -25.28
CA GLY A 757 4.47 -8.04 -25.13
C GLY A 757 5.89 -7.44 -25.05
N THR A 758 5.99 -6.20 -24.58
CA THR A 758 7.25 -5.58 -24.12
C THR A 758 6.95 -4.79 -22.86
N ARG A 759 7.94 -4.54 -21.99
CA ARG A 759 7.73 -3.67 -20.82
C ARG A 759 7.50 -2.23 -21.26
N VAL A 760 6.67 -1.50 -20.53
CA VAL A 760 6.34 -0.08 -20.78
C VAL A 760 6.27 0.64 -19.43
N GLY A 761 7.05 1.71 -19.26
CA GLY A 761 6.96 2.56 -18.08
C GLY A 761 5.79 3.54 -18.23
N PHE A 762 4.94 3.69 -17.22
CA PHE A 762 3.73 4.52 -17.33
C PHE A 762 3.48 5.42 -16.12
N THR A 763 3.35 6.73 -16.34
CA THR A 763 3.14 7.72 -15.27
C THR A 763 1.81 8.48 -15.45
N PRO A 764 0.69 7.95 -14.93
CA PRO A 764 -0.63 8.56 -15.02
C PRO A 764 -0.84 9.77 -14.10
N HIS A 765 -1.50 10.80 -14.62
CA HIS A 765 -1.92 12.02 -13.94
C HIS A 765 -3.37 12.39 -14.29
N VAL A 766 -3.99 13.26 -13.48
CA VAL A 766 -5.32 13.85 -13.73
C VAL A 766 -5.24 15.38 -13.73
N GLY A 767 -5.86 15.99 -14.73
CA GLY A 767 -5.98 17.43 -14.92
C GLY A 767 -7.38 17.97 -14.61
N GLN A 768 -7.56 19.28 -14.73
CA GLN A 768 -8.78 20.00 -14.32
C GLN A 768 -9.99 19.88 -15.27
N TRP A 769 -9.81 19.33 -16.47
CA TRP A 769 -10.91 19.15 -17.42
C TRP A 769 -11.71 17.87 -17.13
N PHE A 770 -12.97 17.81 -17.58
CA PHE A 770 -13.88 16.72 -17.20
C PHE A 770 -13.51 15.36 -17.82
N GLN A 771 -13.31 15.28 -19.14
CA GLN A 771 -13.04 14.04 -19.87
C GLN A 771 -12.06 14.28 -21.02
N GLY A 772 -11.41 13.23 -21.51
CA GLY A 772 -10.31 13.30 -22.47
C GLY A 772 -8.97 12.97 -21.83
N ILE A 773 -8.10 12.26 -22.56
CA ILE A 773 -6.73 11.91 -22.18
C ILE A 773 -5.78 12.47 -23.25
N THR A 774 -4.62 12.93 -22.81
CA THR A 774 -3.42 13.07 -23.65
C THR A 774 -2.32 12.14 -23.14
N LEU A 775 -1.63 11.45 -24.05
CA LEU A 775 -0.57 10.50 -23.82
C LEU A 775 0.66 10.95 -24.60
N THR A 776 1.72 11.39 -23.92
CA THR A 776 3.03 11.61 -24.54
C THR A 776 3.83 10.31 -24.43
N VAL A 777 4.17 9.72 -25.56
CA VAL A 777 4.79 8.39 -25.64
C VAL A 777 6.19 8.54 -26.23
N SER A 778 7.20 8.28 -25.40
CA SER A 778 8.63 8.42 -25.73
C SER A 778 9.24 7.03 -25.89
N MET A 779 9.69 6.73 -27.11
CA MET A 779 10.00 5.40 -27.59
C MET A 779 11.46 5.36 -28.07
N PRO A 780 12.37 4.71 -27.33
CA PRO A 780 13.74 4.47 -27.77
C PRO A 780 13.72 3.56 -29.00
N ILE A 781 14.29 4.03 -30.11
CA ILE A 781 14.35 3.31 -31.38
C ILE A 781 15.81 3.05 -31.77
N LYS A 782 16.03 2.21 -32.78
CA LYS A 782 17.37 2.01 -33.33
C LYS A 782 17.86 3.29 -34.00
N LYS A 783 19.08 3.75 -33.66
CA LYS A 783 19.68 4.95 -34.24
C LYS A 783 19.63 4.93 -35.78
N GLY A 784 19.01 5.96 -36.37
CA GLY A 784 18.87 6.12 -37.81
C GLY A 784 17.94 5.12 -38.49
N SER A 785 17.01 4.49 -37.76
CA SER A 785 16.05 3.53 -38.32
C SER A 785 14.77 4.13 -38.88
N LEU A 786 14.44 5.36 -38.48
CA LEU A 786 13.28 6.13 -38.92
C LEU A 786 13.58 7.64 -38.90
N THR A 787 13.08 8.35 -39.90
CA THR A 787 12.83 9.81 -39.86
C THR A 787 11.45 10.12 -39.26
N SER A 788 11.12 11.40 -39.06
CA SER A 788 9.80 11.78 -38.51
C SER A 788 8.68 11.50 -39.52
N GLU A 789 8.95 11.74 -40.80
CA GLU A 789 8.06 11.54 -41.94
C GLU A 789 7.83 10.04 -42.22
N GLU A 790 8.88 9.22 -42.10
CA GLU A 790 8.74 7.76 -42.16
C GLU A 790 7.97 7.21 -40.96
N ALA A 791 8.17 7.77 -39.76
CA ALA A 791 7.41 7.39 -38.58
C ALA A 791 5.92 7.70 -38.77
N GLU A 792 5.54 8.90 -39.18
CA GLU A 792 4.15 9.27 -39.49
C GLU A 792 3.52 8.29 -40.49
N LYS A 793 4.21 8.03 -41.60
CA LYS A 793 3.76 7.09 -42.64
C LYS A 793 3.55 5.65 -42.13
N VAL A 794 4.40 5.18 -41.22
CA VAL A 794 4.22 3.85 -40.59
C VAL A 794 2.88 3.77 -39.85
N TYR A 795 2.42 4.84 -39.20
CA TYR A 795 1.11 4.85 -38.53
C TYR A 795 -0.04 4.99 -39.52
N GLU A 796 0.10 5.82 -40.56
CA GLU A 796 -0.89 5.93 -41.64
C GLU A 796 -1.16 4.59 -42.33
N ASP A 797 -0.10 3.86 -42.69
CA ASP A 797 -0.19 2.54 -43.33
C ASP A 797 -0.70 1.46 -42.36
N PHE A 798 -0.30 1.50 -41.08
CA PHE A 798 -0.73 0.51 -40.07
C PHE A 798 -2.23 0.64 -39.72
N TYR A 799 -2.74 1.86 -39.54
CA TYR A 799 -4.15 2.12 -39.23
C TYR A 799 -5.03 2.39 -40.46
N LYS A 800 -4.54 1.99 -41.64
CA LYS A 800 -5.24 2.20 -42.91
C LYS A 800 -6.57 1.44 -42.98
N GLY A 801 -7.66 2.18 -42.83
CA GLY A 801 -9.03 1.68 -42.90
C GLY A 801 -9.74 1.63 -41.55
N GLU A 802 -9.02 1.83 -40.44
CA GLU A 802 -9.64 1.98 -39.12
C GLU A 802 -10.42 3.29 -39.05
N LYS A 803 -11.72 3.22 -38.72
CA LYS A 803 -12.58 4.41 -38.61
C LYS A 803 -12.38 5.17 -37.30
N LEU A 804 -11.98 4.47 -36.23
CA LEU A 804 -11.85 5.03 -34.88
C LEU A 804 -10.40 5.38 -34.49
N VAL A 805 -9.46 5.31 -35.44
CA VAL A 805 -8.07 5.77 -35.26
C VAL A 805 -7.75 6.76 -36.37
N HIS A 806 -7.40 7.99 -35.99
CA HIS A 806 -7.03 9.07 -36.90
C HIS A 806 -5.56 9.45 -36.69
N ILE A 807 -4.85 9.68 -37.79
CA ILE A 807 -3.44 10.07 -37.82
C ILE A 807 -3.35 11.48 -38.38
N GLN A 808 -2.60 12.35 -37.71
CA GLN A 808 -2.36 13.74 -38.12
C GLN A 808 -0.90 14.14 -37.86
N SER A 809 -0.37 15.07 -38.65
CA SER A 809 1.02 15.53 -38.51
C SER A 809 1.23 16.35 -37.23
N ASP A 810 0.31 17.27 -36.93
CA ASP A 810 0.36 18.16 -35.77
C ASP A 810 0.13 17.42 -34.44
N ILE A 811 0.56 18.02 -33.33
CA ILE A 811 0.36 17.47 -31.97
C ILE A 811 -1.14 17.55 -31.60
N PRO A 812 -1.84 16.42 -31.38
CA PRO A 812 -3.25 16.46 -30.98
C PRO A 812 -3.43 16.98 -29.56
N LEU A 813 -4.49 17.77 -29.35
CA LEU A 813 -4.80 18.40 -28.06
C LEU A 813 -5.97 17.70 -27.37
N VAL A 814 -5.90 17.60 -26.03
CA VAL A 814 -6.94 16.93 -25.24
C VAL A 814 -8.32 17.59 -25.37
N ARG A 815 -8.38 18.89 -25.65
CA ARG A 815 -9.63 19.64 -25.88
C ARG A 815 -10.40 19.11 -27.10
N ASP A 816 -9.68 18.73 -28.14
CA ASP A 816 -10.27 18.47 -29.46
C ASP A 816 -10.76 17.02 -29.58
N ILE A 817 -10.30 16.11 -28.70
CA ILE A 817 -10.83 14.74 -28.57
C ILE A 817 -12.05 14.63 -27.64
N MET A 818 -12.34 15.65 -26.81
CA MET A 818 -13.40 15.57 -25.78
C MET A 818 -14.77 15.31 -26.41
N GLY A 819 -15.42 14.23 -26.01
CA GLY A 819 -16.75 13.87 -26.51
C GLY A 819 -16.75 13.21 -27.90
N THR A 820 -15.58 12.81 -28.42
CA THR A 820 -15.43 12.08 -29.69
C THR A 820 -15.25 10.58 -29.46
N HIS A 821 -15.52 9.79 -30.52
CA HIS A 821 -15.57 8.32 -30.46
C HIS A 821 -14.29 7.60 -30.89
N GLY A 822 -13.20 8.33 -31.13
CA GLY A 822 -11.94 7.77 -31.65
C GLY A 822 -10.70 8.00 -30.78
N VAL A 823 -9.56 7.67 -31.37
CA VAL A 823 -8.20 7.99 -30.90
C VAL A 823 -7.52 8.80 -31.99
N VAL A 824 -6.83 9.88 -31.62
CA VAL A 824 -6.00 10.66 -32.55
C VAL A 824 -4.54 10.50 -32.15
N ILE A 825 -3.67 10.19 -33.11
CA ILE A 825 -2.22 10.06 -32.91
C ILE A 825 -1.51 11.06 -33.83
N GLY A 826 -0.58 11.83 -33.30
CA GLY A 826 0.17 12.80 -34.09
C GLY A 826 1.39 13.39 -33.38
N GLY A 827 1.95 14.44 -33.96
CA GLY A 827 3.14 15.10 -33.41
C GLY A 827 4.41 14.25 -33.53
N PHE A 828 4.56 13.49 -34.62
CA PHE A 828 5.69 12.59 -34.85
C PHE A 828 7.02 13.37 -34.86
N LYS A 829 7.88 13.09 -33.88
CA LYS A 829 9.22 13.69 -33.77
C LYS A 829 10.28 12.68 -33.37
N VAL A 830 11.19 12.42 -34.31
CA VAL A 830 12.49 11.79 -34.03
C VAL A 830 13.48 12.89 -33.60
N ASN A 831 14.31 12.62 -32.59
CA ASN A 831 15.33 13.55 -32.11
C ASN A 831 16.55 13.64 -33.04
N ASP A 832 17.40 14.66 -32.83
CA ASP A 832 18.59 14.90 -33.66
C ASP A 832 19.59 13.73 -33.68
N GLU A 833 19.68 12.97 -32.58
CA GLU A 833 20.50 11.75 -32.47
C GLU A 833 19.87 10.53 -33.17
N GLN A 834 18.63 10.64 -33.66
CA GLN A 834 17.87 9.64 -34.39
C GLN A 834 17.63 8.31 -33.64
N ASP A 835 17.67 8.33 -32.30
CA ASP A 835 17.55 7.17 -31.41
C ASP A 835 16.29 7.18 -30.53
N ARG A 836 15.43 8.22 -30.66
CA ARG A 836 14.18 8.33 -29.91
C ARG A 836 13.07 8.99 -30.73
N LEU A 837 11.96 8.27 -30.90
CA LEU A 837 10.71 8.80 -31.43
C LEU A 837 9.80 9.23 -30.26
N VAL A 838 9.17 10.39 -30.39
CA VAL A 838 8.07 10.83 -29.52
C VAL A 838 6.82 11.02 -30.37
N VAL A 839 5.69 10.54 -29.87
CA VAL A 839 4.34 10.80 -30.43
C VAL A 839 3.40 11.21 -29.31
N VAL A 840 2.30 11.88 -29.67
CA VAL A 840 1.20 12.19 -28.76
C VAL A 840 -0.07 11.50 -29.24
N ALA A 841 -0.73 10.75 -28.36
CA ALA A 841 -2.04 10.17 -28.61
C ALA A 841 -3.09 10.79 -27.68
N THR A 842 -4.27 11.10 -28.21
CA THR A 842 -5.42 11.59 -27.44
C THR A 842 -6.62 10.66 -27.60
N ILE A 843 -7.38 10.46 -26.52
CA ILE A 843 -8.54 9.56 -26.46
C ILE A 843 -9.56 10.07 -25.44
N ASP A 844 -10.85 9.99 -25.73
CA ASP A 844 -11.88 10.25 -24.70
C ASP A 844 -11.98 9.07 -23.72
N ASN A 845 -11.75 9.32 -22.41
CA ASN A 845 -11.71 8.26 -21.39
C ASN A 845 -13.07 7.62 -21.07
N LEU A 846 -14.20 8.27 -21.41
CA LEU A 846 -15.53 7.74 -21.19
C LEU A 846 -16.11 7.08 -22.44
N LEU A 847 -15.70 7.54 -23.63
CA LEU A 847 -16.16 7.03 -24.93
C LEU A 847 -15.24 5.94 -25.47
N LYS A 848 -14.27 6.24 -26.34
CA LYS A 848 -13.36 5.21 -26.90
C LYS A 848 -12.47 4.55 -25.84
N GLY A 849 -12.28 5.19 -24.69
CA GLY A 849 -11.65 4.60 -23.52
C GLY A 849 -12.55 3.70 -22.66
N ALA A 850 -13.86 3.63 -22.92
CA ALA A 850 -14.80 2.76 -22.20
C ALA A 850 -16.10 2.44 -22.99
N ALA A 851 -17.07 3.36 -23.06
CA ALA A 851 -18.42 3.08 -23.55
C ALA A 851 -18.49 2.74 -25.05
N THR A 852 -17.76 3.46 -25.89
CA THR A 852 -17.71 3.23 -27.33
C THR A 852 -16.94 1.96 -27.67
N GLN A 853 -15.87 1.68 -26.93
CA GLN A 853 -15.14 0.41 -27.03
C GLN A 853 -16.06 -0.77 -26.69
N CYS A 854 -16.86 -0.63 -25.64
CA CYS A 854 -17.85 -1.63 -25.24
C CYS A 854 -18.87 -1.88 -26.35
N VAL A 855 -19.43 -0.83 -26.96
CA VAL A 855 -20.38 -0.96 -28.09
C VAL A 855 -19.72 -1.59 -29.32
N GLN A 856 -18.52 -1.16 -29.73
CA GLN A 856 -17.77 -1.75 -30.85
C GLN A 856 -17.53 -3.26 -30.65
N ASN A 857 -17.14 -3.65 -29.43
CA ASN A 857 -16.95 -5.06 -29.05
C ASN A 857 -18.27 -5.85 -29.06
N MET A 858 -19.35 -5.27 -28.53
CA MET A 858 -20.69 -5.87 -28.56
C MET A 858 -21.18 -6.05 -29.99
N ASN A 859 -20.99 -5.07 -30.87
CA ASN A 859 -21.41 -5.14 -32.27
C ASN A 859 -20.76 -6.33 -32.99
N LEU A 860 -19.44 -6.46 -32.87
CA LEU A 860 -18.70 -7.63 -33.38
C LEU A 860 -19.23 -8.94 -32.79
N ALA A 861 -19.43 -8.99 -31.47
CA ALA A 861 -19.89 -10.17 -30.75
C ALA A 861 -21.34 -10.57 -31.05
N MET A 862 -22.21 -9.62 -31.44
CA MET A 862 -23.61 -9.86 -31.78
C MET A 862 -23.88 -9.97 -33.28
N GLY A 863 -22.89 -9.69 -34.13
CA GLY A 863 -23.01 -9.72 -35.58
C GLY A 863 -23.61 -8.46 -36.21
N TYR A 864 -23.61 -7.33 -35.50
CA TYR A 864 -23.95 -6.01 -36.04
C TYR A 864 -22.76 -5.41 -36.81
N GLY A 865 -22.98 -4.30 -37.50
CA GLY A 865 -21.88 -3.52 -38.09
C GLY A 865 -21.00 -2.97 -36.99
N GLU A 866 -19.69 -3.06 -37.12
CA GLU A 866 -18.71 -2.70 -36.07
C GLU A 866 -18.93 -1.29 -35.50
N TYR A 867 -19.45 -0.37 -36.32
CA TYR A 867 -19.71 1.02 -35.97
C TYR A 867 -21.20 1.37 -35.78
N ASP A 868 -22.11 0.39 -35.80
CA ASP A 868 -23.54 0.64 -35.56
C ASP A 868 -23.76 1.35 -34.21
N GLY A 869 -24.62 2.37 -34.20
CA GLY A 869 -24.91 3.17 -33.01
C GLY A 869 -23.79 4.10 -32.51
N ILE A 870 -22.62 4.13 -33.18
CA ILE A 870 -21.58 5.13 -32.95
C ILE A 870 -21.89 6.35 -33.86
N PRO A 871 -22.08 7.56 -33.33
CA PRO A 871 -22.39 8.74 -34.13
C PRO A 871 -21.23 9.17 -35.03
N ASP A 872 -21.42 9.10 -36.35
CA ASP A 872 -20.41 9.40 -37.36
C ASP A 872 -19.93 10.85 -37.31
N GLU A 873 -20.83 11.79 -36.98
CA GLU A 873 -20.51 13.22 -36.83
C GLU A 873 -19.68 13.55 -35.57
N LYS A 874 -19.42 12.55 -34.72
CA LYS A 874 -18.56 12.62 -33.53
C LYS A 874 -17.37 11.67 -33.60
N ILE A 875 -17.11 11.06 -34.75
CA ILE A 875 -15.81 10.47 -35.06
C ILE A 875 -14.92 11.60 -35.59
N VAL A 876 -13.66 11.65 -35.17
CA VAL A 876 -12.73 12.67 -35.66
C VAL A 876 -12.54 12.48 -37.16
N SER A 877 -12.92 13.49 -37.95
CA SER A 877 -12.84 13.47 -39.41
C SER A 877 -11.40 13.44 -39.90
N LYS A 878 -11.17 12.77 -41.03
CA LYS A 878 -9.91 12.86 -41.79
C LYS A 878 -9.81 14.17 -42.56
#